data_AF-A0A7C7IZX8-F1
#
_entry.id   AF-A0A7C7IZX8-F1
#
_cell.length_a   1.000
_cell.length_b   1.000
_cell.length_c   1.000
_cell.angle_alpha   90.00
_cell.angle_beta   90.00
_cell.angle_gamma   90.00
#
_symmetry.space_group_name_H-M   'P 1'
#
loop_
_entity.id
_entity.type
_entity.pdbx_description
1 polymer ?
#
loop_
_entity_poly.entity_id
_entity_poly.type
_entity_poly.pdbx_seq_one_letter_code
_entity_poly.pdbx_strand_id
1 'polypeptide(L)'
;MNKTQHYIQGQWQSGQGEGAPVYDSITGEHFTSTTVEGLDIPSILQYGRDNGEALRKMTFQQRGNMLKSLALYLTKKKQAFYEISYRTGATKRDSWVDIEGGFGNLFANASLRKLFPNQAYHVEGDPIDLSRGGRFMAHHIMVPKEGVAVHINAFNFPVWGMLEKCAVNWMAGMPAVVLPAPQTAYLTEAVVREIIASGILPEGALQLISGTARNILDTVQSQDVVTFTGSAKIGRQLKNHPQLIEESVPFTMEADSLNAAILGKDAVPGTPEFDLFIKEVRNEMTTKCGQKCTAIRRIIVPQNLLEDVQTALANQLDKVTIGDPRLKEVRMGSLVSDAQRNSVKEQVAKIAETAEMVYGNFDDFEALGADSKKGAFIKPILMREDNPLQNEAAHITEAFGPVSTLMPYDTLEDAITLAKMGKGSLVSSIVTNDDTIARNYTVGAASHHGRILILNRESAKQSTGHGSPLPGLIHGGPGRAGGGEEMGGMRGIKHYMQRCAIQGSPTTLTEVTGIYQPKADYKETEKHPFSYHWEDIKPGMSLKTHNRTVTDTDIVNFGNLTWDHFYAHTDITSLDGSIFEKRTAHGYFIISMAAGLFVYPNKGPVAANYGLEEIRFLRPIYHNDTLYVRLTCKQKVDRDSRGKEHPSGIVKWYVEIFDANVDEANAVLPEGVEKENPLVCIATILTMVEKRQEVFTEMTTEKIKSCLDKLKEDTKPKWGIMTPQHMIEHLEYTYKIASGEIQDFEVATPEKILDKVRDSLYNFKKFPQNTNFPLLEKDTLDTLKHPDLQTAKQKFLDQRYKYLAFFKENPDSILNNLVFGELNKYEWYLLERKHLNHHFEQFDLV
;
A
#
# COMPACT_ATOMS: atom_id res chain seq x y z
N MET A 1 -33.20 12.11 21.18
CA MET A 1 -31.82 11.81 20.76
C MET A 1 -31.87 10.90 19.56
N ASN A 2 -31.04 11.14 18.54
CA ASN A 2 -30.94 10.23 17.39
C ASN A 2 -30.04 9.05 17.77
N LYS A 3 -30.51 7.82 17.50
CA LYS A 3 -29.72 6.59 17.68
C LYS A 3 -28.67 6.49 16.58
N THR A 4 -27.60 5.74 16.84
CA THR A 4 -26.68 5.36 15.77
C THR A 4 -27.42 4.55 14.71
N GLN A 5 -27.11 4.79 13.45
CA GLN A 5 -27.69 4.04 12.33
C GLN A 5 -26.77 2.90 11.87
N HIS A 6 -27.37 1.98 11.10
CA HIS A 6 -26.71 0.89 10.40
C HIS A 6 -26.70 1.21 8.91
N TYR A 7 -25.67 0.75 8.19
CA TYR A 7 -25.68 0.75 6.73
C TYR A 7 -25.71 -0.71 6.27
N ILE A 8 -26.89 -1.15 5.85
CA ILE A 8 -27.17 -2.57 5.60
C ILE A 8 -28.05 -2.70 4.37
N GLN A 9 -27.75 -3.68 3.52
CA GLN A 9 -28.50 -3.93 2.28
C GLN A 9 -28.65 -2.66 1.40
N GLY A 10 -27.57 -1.87 1.30
CA GLY A 10 -27.52 -0.64 0.51
C GLY A 10 -28.25 0.57 1.10
N GLN A 11 -28.79 0.48 2.34
CA GLN A 11 -29.64 1.50 2.93
C GLN A 11 -29.21 1.86 4.36
N TRP A 12 -29.45 3.12 4.75
CA TRP A 12 -29.33 3.56 6.14
C TRP A 12 -30.60 3.17 6.91
N GLN A 13 -30.45 2.38 7.97
CA GLN A 13 -31.55 1.88 8.79
C GLN A 13 -31.30 2.14 10.27
N SER A 14 -32.36 2.22 11.06
CA SER A 14 -32.30 2.33 12.53
C SER A 14 -32.89 1.08 13.15
N GLY A 15 -32.24 0.53 14.18
CA GLY A 15 -32.82 -0.57 14.95
C GLY A 15 -34.04 -0.16 15.80
N GLN A 16 -34.82 -1.15 16.19
CA GLN A 16 -36.02 -1.03 17.01
C GLN A 16 -35.69 -0.86 18.52
N GLY A 17 -36.67 -0.48 19.34
CA GLY A 17 -36.51 -0.32 20.80
C GLY A 17 -35.64 0.87 21.24
N GLU A 18 -35.50 1.17 22.54
CA GLU A 18 -34.73 2.34 23.02
C GLU A 18 -33.21 2.20 22.84
N GLY A 19 -32.70 0.96 22.87
CA GLY A 19 -31.29 0.63 22.75
C GLY A 19 -30.46 0.89 24.01
N ALA A 20 -29.18 0.52 23.94
CA ALA A 20 -28.22 0.75 25.01
C ALA A 20 -27.67 2.18 24.94
N PRO A 21 -27.62 2.93 26.07
CA PRO A 21 -27.14 4.30 26.09
C PRO A 21 -25.63 4.38 25.84
N VAL A 22 -25.21 5.41 25.10
CA VAL A 22 -23.83 5.78 24.87
C VAL A 22 -23.57 7.15 25.50
N TYR A 23 -22.51 7.22 26.30
CA TYR A 23 -22.16 8.39 27.09
C TYR A 23 -20.94 9.09 26.51
N ASP A 24 -20.88 10.41 26.66
CA ASP A 24 -19.68 11.20 26.44
C ASP A 24 -18.67 10.91 27.58
N SER A 25 -17.49 10.43 27.23
CA SER A 25 -16.47 10.02 28.20
C SER A 25 -15.97 11.15 29.11
N ILE A 26 -16.15 12.41 28.68
CA ILE A 26 -15.65 13.59 29.39
C ILE A 26 -16.72 14.17 30.31
N THR A 27 -17.98 14.21 29.87
CA THR A 27 -19.07 14.88 30.60
C THR A 27 -20.05 13.94 31.29
N GLY A 28 -20.05 12.65 30.94
CA GLY A 28 -21.04 11.67 31.39
C GLY A 28 -22.42 11.86 30.75
N GLU A 29 -22.56 12.77 29.77
CA GLU A 29 -23.82 13.02 29.07
C GLU A 29 -24.22 11.82 28.21
N HIS A 30 -25.44 11.29 28.40
CA HIS A 30 -26.08 10.38 27.44
C HIS A 30 -26.48 11.20 26.21
N PHE A 31 -25.86 10.94 25.06
CA PHE A 31 -26.12 11.74 23.84
C PHE A 31 -26.69 10.91 22.67
N THR A 32 -26.51 9.59 22.69
CA THR A 32 -27.04 8.65 21.69
C THR A 32 -27.23 7.25 22.27
N SER A 33 -27.83 6.35 21.51
CA SER A 33 -28.01 4.94 21.88
C SER A 33 -27.75 4.03 20.68
N THR A 34 -27.35 2.78 20.94
CA THR A 34 -27.17 1.73 19.93
C THR A 34 -28.20 0.61 20.12
N THR A 35 -28.78 0.09 19.05
CA THR A 35 -29.68 -1.08 19.09
C THR A 35 -29.55 -1.86 17.80
N VAL A 36 -29.55 -3.19 17.88
CA VAL A 36 -29.58 -4.09 16.71
C VAL A 36 -30.91 -4.84 16.61
N GLU A 37 -31.90 -4.46 17.43
CA GLU A 37 -33.21 -5.10 17.44
C GLU A 37 -33.92 -4.90 16.10
N GLY A 38 -34.52 -5.97 15.57
CA GLY A 38 -35.22 -5.96 14.30
C GLY A 38 -34.32 -6.10 13.06
N LEU A 39 -33.00 -6.24 13.22
CA LEU A 39 -32.10 -6.49 12.09
C LEU A 39 -32.07 -7.96 11.70
N ASP A 40 -32.18 -8.23 10.39
CA ASP A 40 -31.99 -9.56 9.80
C ASP A 40 -30.51 -9.78 9.45
N ILE A 41 -29.73 -10.22 10.44
CA ILE A 41 -28.28 -10.43 10.30
C ILE A 41 -27.93 -11.43 9.18
N PRO A 42 -28.61 -12.58 9.04
CA PRO A 42 -28.40 -13.48 7.91
C PRO A 42 -28.51 -12.79 6.54
N SER A 43 -29.57 -12.02 6.31
CA SER A 43 -29.77 -11.30 5.05
C SER A 43 -28.72 -10.20 4.83
N ILE A 44 -28.21 -9.59 5.90
CA ILE A 44 -27.09 -8.64 5.82
C ILE A 44 -25.83 -9.35 5.32
N LEU A 45 -25.45 -10.48 5.92
CA LEU A 45 -24.27 -11.23 5.46
C LEU A 45 -24.44 -11.68 4.00
N GLN A 46 -25.62 -12.21 3.66
CA GLN A 46 -25.91 -12.67 2.29
C GLN A 46 -25.80 -11.55 1.26
N TYR A 47 -26.30 -10.35 1.58
CA TYR A 47 -26.19 -9.19 0.69
C TYR A 47 -24.74 -8.87 0.31
N GLY A 48 -23.81 -8.98 1.26
CA GLY A 48 -22.39 -8.78 1.00
C GLY A 48 -21.84 -9.84 0.05
N ARG A 49 -22.20 -11.12 0.24
CA ARG A 49 -21.77 -12.23 -0.61
C ARG A 49 -22.24 -12.05 -2.06
N ASP A 50 -23.52 -11.72 -2.22
CA ASP A 50 -24.18 -11.54 -3.52
C ASP A 50 -23.57 -10.37 -4.33
N ASN A 51 -23.21 -9.28 -3.64
CA ASN A 51 -22.68 -8.08 -4.30
C ASN A 51 -21.13 -8.01 -4.35
N GLY A 52 -20.44 -8.93 -3.67
CA GLY A 52 -18.97 -8.96 -3.62
C GLY A 52 -18.27 -9.19 -4.97
N GLU A 53 -19.00 -9.69 -5.98
CA GLU A 53 -18.46 -10.00 -7.31
C GLU A 53 -17.83 -8.77 -7.98
N ALA A 54 -18.38 -7.57 -7.73
CA ALA A 54 -17.86 -6.32 -8.27
C ALA A 54 -16.39 -6.08 -7.84
N LEU A 55 -16.05 -6.37 -6.59
CA LEU A 55 -14.67 -6.28 -6.10
C LEU A 55 -13.77 -7.39 -6.66
N ARG A 56 -14.30 -8.62 -6.78
CA ARG A 56 -13.55 -9.77 -7.29
C ARG A 56 -13.15 -9.60 -8.75
N LYS A 57 -14.01 -8.99 -9.58
CA LYS A 57 -13.74 -8.69 -11.00
C LYS A 57 -12.69 -7.60 -11.21
N MET A 58 -12.50 -6.70 -10.24
CA MET A 58 -11.47 -5.67 -10.34
C MET A 58 -10.08 -6.28 -10.26
N THR A 59 -9.09 -5.68 -10.94
CA THR A 59 -7.69 -6.03 -10.73
C THR A 59 -7.15 -5.43 -9.44
N PHE A 60 -6.05 -5.95 -8.91
CA PHE A 60 -5.35 -5.30 -7.79
C PHE A 60 -5.00 -3.82 -8.06
N GLN A 61 -4.72 -3.46 -9.32
CA GLN A 61 -4.44 -2.08 -9.69
C GLN A 61 -5.68 -1.19 -9.51
N GLN A 62 -6.84 -1.67 -9.95
CA GLN A 62 -8.12 -0.97 -9.79
C GLN A 62 -8.49 -0.84 -8.31
N ARG A 63 -8.39 -1.93 -7.54
CA ARG A 63 -8.65 -1.92 -6.09
C ARG A 63 -7.71 -0.97 -5.35
N GLY A 64 -6.42 -0.99 -5.63
CA GLY A 64 -5.48 -0.05 -5.03
C GLY A 64 -5.75 1.42 -5.39
N ASN A 65 -6.16 1.71 -6.62
CA ASN A 65 -6.54 3.08 -7.03
C ASN A 65 -7.87 3.53 -6.40
N MET A 66 -8.81 2.61 -6.18
CA MET A 66 -10.05 2.83 -5.42
C MET A 66 -9.72 3.24 -3.98
N LEU A 67 -8.87 2.46 -3.28
CA LEU A 67 -8.41 2.78 -1.92
C LEU A 67 -7.72 4.14 -1.83
N LYS A 68 -6.84 4.46 -2.79
CA LYS A 68 -6.17 5.77 -2.86
C LYS A 68 -7.17 6.92 -3.01
N SER A 69 -8.19 6.74 -3.85
CA SER A 69 -9.22 7.75 -4.08
C SER A 69 -10.05 7.98 -2.81
N LEU A 70 -10.41 6.90 -2.11
CA LEU A 70 -11.12 6.97 -0.84
C LEU A 70 -10.30 7.68 0.24
N ALA A 71 -9.01 7.37 0.36
CA ALA A 71 -8.11 8.01 1.31
C ALA A 71 -8.02 9.54 1.08
N LEU A 72 -7.93 9.97 -0.18
CA LEU A 72 -7.92 11.39 -0.55
C LEU A 72 -9.25 12.08 -0.24
N TYR A 73 -10.38 11.39 -0.42
CA TYR A 73 -11.70 11.90 -0.08
C TYR A 73 -11.84 12.13 1.43
N LEU A 74 -11.56 11.09 2.24
CA LEU A 74 -11.70 11.16 3.70
C LEU A 74 -10.75 12.18 4.34
N THR A 75 -9.52 12.31 3.81
CA THR A 75 -8.55 13.31 4.30
C THR A 75 -9.10 14.73 4.21
N LYS A 76 -9.92 15.06 3.21
CA LYS A 76 -10.57 16.38 3.07
C LYS A 76 -11.68 16.62 4.09
N LYS A 77 -12.24 15.55 4.67
CA LYS A 77 -13.37 15.58 5.61
C LYS A 77 -12.95 15.45 7.08
N LYS A 78 -11.66 15.21 7.34
CA LYS A 78 -11.13 14.82 8.65
C LYS A 78 -11.51 15.74 9.82
N GLN A 79 -11.71 17.03 9.57
CA GLN A 79 -11.98 18.01 10.64
C GLN A 79 -13.28 17.67 11.40
N ALA A 80 -14.32 17.21 10.73
CA ALA A 80 -15.58 16.84 11.37
C ALA A 80 -15.44 15.64 12.31
N PHE A 81 -14.53 14.71 12.00
CA PHE A 81 -14.31 13.50 12.81
C PHE A 81 -13.60 13.81 14.13
N TYR A 82 -12.74 14.85 14.17
CA TYR A 82 -12.10 15.27 15.42
C TYR A 82 -13.11 15.73 16.47
N GLU A 83 -14.10 16.53 16.06
CA GLU A 83 -15.15 17.03 16.96
C GLU A 83 -15.94 15.88 17.60
N ILE A 84 -16.23 14.84 16.82
CA ILE A 84 -16.90 13.63 17.28
C ILE A 84 -15.96 12.82 18.20
N SER A 85 -14.70 12.67 17.82
CA SER A 85 -13.69 11.89 18.55
C SER A 85 -13.41 12.40 19.97
N TYR A 86 -13.58 13.70 20.25
CA TYR A 86 -13.42 14.23 21.60
C TYR A 86 -14.35 13.57 22.63
N ARG A 87 -15.54 13.11 22.21
CA ARG A 87 -16.48 12.38 23.07
C ARG A 87 -15.96 11.01 23.51
N THR A 88 -14.94 10.47 22.83
CA THR A 88 -14.27 9.22 23.24
C THR A 88 -13.33 9.42 24.43
N GLY A 89 -13.03 10.67 24.78
CA GLY A 89 -12.03 11.03 25.77
C GLY A 89 -10.63 11.24 25.19
N ALA A 90 -10.44 11.08 23.88
CA ALA A 90 -9.15 11.21 23.22
C ALA A 90 -8.76 12.68 22.97
N THR A 91 -7.51 13.04 23.24
CA THR A 91 -6.95 14.34 22.82
C THR A 91 -6.89 14.47 21.29
N LYS A 92 -6.57 15.67 20.77
CA LYS A 92 -6.36 15.83 19.32
C LYS A 92 -5.24 14.93 18.79
N ARG A 93 -4.14 14.78 19.53
CA ARG A 93 -3.01 13.92 19.16
C ARG A 93 -3.42 12.45 19.16
N ASP A 94 -4.17 12.02 20.17
CA ASP A 94 -4.71 10.67 20.28
C ASP A 94 -5.70 10.36 19.15
N SER A 95 -6.56 11.32 18.82
CA SER A 95 -7.52 11.22 17.72
C SER A 95 -6.83 11.20 16.35
N TRP A 96 -5.68 11.87 16.21
CA TRP A 96 -4.88 11.83 15.00
C TRP A 96 -4.37 10.41 14.70
N VAL A 97 -3.97 9.66 15.73
CA VAL A 97 -3.55 8.26 15.58
C VAL A 97 -4.70 7.39 15.05
N ASP A 98 -5.91 7.57 15.57
CA ASP A 98 -7.08 6.80 15.13
C ASP A 98 -7.57 7.22 13.73
N ILE A 99 -7.81 8.51 13.51
CA ILE A 99 -8.42 9.03 12.29
C ILE A 99 -7.42 9.01 11.13
N GLU A 100 -6.29 9.71 11.27
CA GLU A 100 -5.32 9.83 10.19
C GLU A 100 -4.49 8.55 10.04
N GLY A 101 -4.25 7.80 11.12
CA GLY A 101 -3.69 6.45 11.02
C GLY A 101 -4.60 5.50 10.25
N GLY A 102 -5.92 5.57 10.45
CA GLY A 102 -6.90 4.82 9.65
C GLY A 102 -6.86 5.19 8.16
N PHE A 103 -6.79 6.48 7.84
CA PHE A 103 -6.66 6.91 6.43
C PHE A 103 -5.30 6.54 5.83
N GLY A 104 -4.25 6.55 6.65
CA GLY A 104 -2.91 6.09 6.28
C GLY A 104 -2.90 4.62 5.84
N ASN A 105 -3.69 3.76 6.49
CA ASN A 105 -3.85 2.36 6.08
C ASN A 105 -4.38 2.21 4.65
N LEU A 106 -5.33 3.05 4.24
CA LEU A 106 -5.82 3.06 2.86
C LEU A 106 -4.71 3.44 1.87
N PHE A 107 -3.90 4.45 2.17
CA PHE A 107 -2.77 4.85 1.32
C PHE A 107 -1.67 3.78 1.25
N ALA A 108 -1.35 3.15 2.38
CA ALA A 108 -0.34 2.11 2.44
C ALA A 108 -0.76 0.89 1.61
N ASN A 109 -1.98 0.39 1.82
CA ASN A 109 -2.52 -0.73 1.05
C ASN A 109 -2.71 -0.39 -0.43
N ALA A 110 -3.14 0.83 -0.76
CA ALA A 110 -3.17 1.31 -2.14
C ALA A 110 -1.80 1.23 -2.83
N SER A 111 -0.72 1.46 -2.08
CA SER A 111 0.65 1.43 -2.61
C SER A 111 1.14 0.00 -2.85
N LEU A 112 0.62 -0.99 -2.10
CA LEU A 112 0.95 -2.41 -2.29
C LEU A 112 0.52 -2.95 -3.66
N ARG A 113 -0.42 -2.30 -4.37
CA ARG A 113 -0.82 -2.72 -5.72
C ARG A 113 0.35 -2.90 -6.67
N LYS A 114 1.44 -2.15 -6.48
CA LYS A 114 2.66 -2.25 -7.30
C LYS A 114 3.37 -3.60 -7.16
N LEU A 115 3.11 -4.32 -6.07
CA LEU A 115 3.63 -5.65 -5.80
C LEU A 115 2.70 -6.77 -6.31
N PHE A 116 1.54 -6.42 -6.85
CA PHE A 116 0.56 -7.36 -7.40
C PHE A 116 0.47 -7.24 -8.93
N PRO A 117 0.12 -8.32 -9.64
CA PRO A 117 -0.13 -8.27 -11.08
C PRO A 117 -1.33 -7.38 -11.40
N ASN A 118 -1.45 -6.93 -12.64
CA ASN A 118 -2.67 -6.28 -13.13
C ASN A 118 -3.73 -7.33 -13.51
N GLN A 119 -4.11 -8.14 -12.52
CA GLN A 119 -5.09 -9.22 -12.62
C GLN A 119 -5.97 -9.24 -11.36
N ALA A 120 -7.06 -10.00 -11.39
CA ALA A 120 -7.99 -10.16 -10.27
C ALA A 120 -7.43 -11.06 -9.14
N TYR A 121 -6.52 -11.97 -9.49
CA TYR A 121 -5.87 -12.95 -8.60
C TYR A 121 -4.35 -12.76 -8.60
N HIS A 122 -3.69 -13.36 -7.61
CA HIS A 122 -2.25 -13.25 -7.42
C HIS A 122 -1.58 -14.60 -7.72
N VAL A 123 -0.36 -14.55 -8.23
CA VAL A 123 0.48 -15.71 -8.49
C VAL A 123 1.61 -15.67 -7.45
N GLU A 124 1.73 -16.72 -6.65
CA GLU A 124 2.61 -16.74 -5.47
C GLU A 124 3.83 -17.63 -5.66
N GLY A 125 5.00 -17.07 -5.39
CA GLY A 125 6.28 -17.78 -5.38
C GLY A 125 6.75 -18.20 -6.76
N ASP A 126 7.73 -19.10 -6.78
CA ASP A 126 8.33 -19.62 -8.01
C ASP A 126 7.63 -20.90 -8.49
N PRO A 127 7.67 -21.17 -9.82
CA PRO A 127 7.19 -22.44 -10.36
C PRO A 127 7.98 -23.65 -9.84
N ILE A 128 7.31 -24.80 -9.76
CA ILE A 128 7.88 -26.06 -9.26
C ILE A 128 7.84 -27.10 -10.39
N ASP A 129 9.00 -27.56 -10.85
CA ASP A 129 9.06 -28.70 -11.79
C ASP A 129 8.72 -30.01 -11.06
N LEU A 130 7.79 -30.78 -11.63
CA LEU A 130 7.33 -32.06 -11.09
C LEU A 130 7.68 -33.23 -12.02
N SER A 131 8.51 -33.00 -13.04
CA SER A 131 8.77 -33.98 -14.09
C SER A 131 10.23 -34.08 -14.50
N ARG A 132 10.64 -35.27 -14.94
CA ARG A 132 11.92 -35.43 -15.64
C ARG A 132 11.78 -34.85 -17.04
N GLY A 133 12.26 -33.63 -17.24
CA GLY A 133 12.21 -32.93 -18.53
C GLY A 133 11.38 -31.65 -18.54
N GLY A 134 10.77 -31.25 -17.42
CA GLY A 134 10.13 -29.93 -17.28
C GLY A 134 8.85 -29.73 -18.10
N ARG A 135 8.09 -30.80 -18.37
CA ARG A 135 6.82 -30.74 -19.13
C ARG A 135 5.57 -30.87 -18.26
N PHE A 136 5.73 -31.21 -16.98
CA PHE A 136 4.67 -31.16 -15.98
C PHE A 136 5.18 -30.48 -14.72
N MET A 137 4.45 -29.47 -14.26
CA MET A 137 4.89 -28.57 -13.20
C MET A 137 3.69 -28.08 -12.37
N ALA A 138 3.99 -27.42 -11.27
CA ALA A 138 3.00 -26.78 -10.40
C ALA A 138 3.33 -25.31 -10.15
N HIS A 139 2.29 -24.55 -9.80
CA HIS A 139 2.44 -23.21 -9.26
C HIS A 139 1.32 -22.88 -8.28
N HIS A 140 1.50 -21.87 -7.45
CA HIS A 140 0.47 -21.43 -6.52
C HIS A 140 -0.19 -20.16 -7.04
N ILE A 141 -1.52 -20.16 -7.04
CA ILE A 141 -2.33 -18.95 -7.21
C ILE A 141 -3.09 -18.66 -5.93
N MET A 142 -3.43 -17.39 -5.74
CA MET A 142 -4.29 -16.90 -4.67
C MET A 142 -5.45 -16.17 -5.33
N VAL A 143 -6.68 -16.66 -5.14
CA VAL A 143 -7.91 -16.04 -5.68
C VAL A 143 -8.69 -15.38 -4.54
N PRO A 144 -9.41 -14.26 -4.76
CA PRO A 144 -10.29 -13.68 -3.74
C PRO A 144 -11.30 -14.71 -3.23
N LYS A 145 -11.53 -14.77 -1.91
CA LYS A 145 -12.63 -15.59 -1.35
C LYS A 145 -13.99 -15.02 -1.77
N GLU A 146 -14.99 -15.89 -1.89
CA GLU A 146 -16.33 -15.50 -2.37
C GLU A 146 -17.32 -15.08 -1.27
N GLY A 147 -16.91 -15.17 0.00
CA GLY A 147 -17.73 -14.78 1.15
C GLY A 147 -17.61 -13.30 1.55
N VAL A 148 -17.92 -13.02 2.82
CA VAL A 148 -17.79 -11.71 3.48
C VAL A 148 -16.76 -11.73 4.60
N ALA A 149 -16.04 -10.62 4.76
CA ALA A 149 -15.16 -10.38 5.90
C ALA A 149 -15.96 -9.75 7.05
N VAL A 150 -16.14 -10.48 8.15
CA VAL A 150 -16.83 -10.00 9.36
C VAL A 150 -15.79 -9.45 10.32
N HIS A 151 -15.83 -8.14 10.56
CA HIS A 151 -14.90 -7.44 11.46
C HIS A 151 -15.60 -7.05 12.76
N ILE A 152 -15.27 -7.74 13.85
CA ILE A 152 -15.77 -7.44 15.19
C ILE A 152 -14.70 -6.64 15.92
N ASN A 153 -14.92 -5.34 16.08
CA ASN A 153 -13.88 -4.39 16.46
C ASN A 153 -14.02 -3.91 17.92
N ALA A 154 -12.88 -3.61 18.55
CA ALA A 154 -12.81 -3.03 19.89
C ALA A 154 -13.15 -1.52 19.90
N PHE A 155 -13.34 -0.98 21.10
CA PHE A 155 -13.77 0.40 21.33
C PHE A 155 -12.67 1.46 21.16
N ASN A 156 -11.41 1.06 21.23
CA ASN A 156 -10.27 1.98 21.36
C ASN A 156 -9.92 2.72 20.07
N PHE A 157 -10.10 2.07 18.92
CA PHE A 157 -9.78 2.59 17.60
C PHE A 157 -10.95 2.41 16.62
N PRO A 158 -12.05 3.17 16.79
CA PRO A 158 -13.25 3.05 15.95
C PRO A 158 -13.01 3.38 14.47
N VAL A 159 -11.98 4.16 14.14
CA VAL A 159 -11.62 4.48 12.74
C VAL A 159 -10.48 3.60 12.26
N TRP A 160 -9.36 3.57 12.99
CA TRP A 160 -8.17 2.80 12.61
C TRP A 160 -8.46 1.30 12.57
N GLY A 161 -9.12 0.74 13.59
CA GLY A 161 -9.43 -0.69 13.65
C GLY A 161 -10.42 -1.14 12.58
N MET A 162 -11.28 -0.24 12.09
CA MET A 162 -12.10 -0.52 10.90
C MET A 162 -11.24 -0.48 9.64
N LEU A 163 -10.49 0.60 9.42
CA LEU A 163 -9.82 0.85 8.14
C LEU A 163 -8.54 0.04 7.94
N GLU A 164 -7.86 -0.39 8.99
CA GLU A 164 -6.72 -1.31 8.86
C GLU A 164 -7.18 -2.67 8.28
N LYS A 165 -8.33 -3.19 8.74
CA LYS A 165 -8.92 -4.43 8.22
C LYS A 165 -9.55 -4.21 6.85
N CYS A 166 -10.42 -3.19 6.74
CA CYS A 166 -11.17 -2.89 5.51
C CYS A 166 -10.24 -2.65 4.31
N ALA A 167 -9.13 -1.94 4.51
CA ALA A 167 -8.16 -1.70 3.44
C ALA A 167 -7.57 -3.00 2.88
N VAL A 168 -7.39 -4.01 3.73
CA VAL A 168 -6.77 -5.29 3.37
C VAL A 168 -7.74 -6.21 2.64
N ASN A 169 -8.96 -6.44 3.16
CA ASN A 169 -9.93 -7.29 2.47
C ASN A 169 -10.44 -6.66 1.16
N TRP A 170 -10.60 -5.33 1.11
CA TRP A 170 -10.91 -4.66 -0.16
C TRP A 170 -9.77 -4.77 -1.16
N MET A 171 -8.51 -4.72 -0.72
CA MET A 171 -7.38 -4.97 -1.62
C MET A 171 -7.37 -6.42 -2.13
N ALA A 172 -7.80 -7.37 -1.29
CA ALA A 172 -7.96 -8.78 -1.64
C ALA A 172 -9.19 -9.08 -2.53
N GLY A 173 -10.15 -8.14 -2.64
CA GLY A 173 -11.36 -8.32 -3.43
C GLY A 173 -12.57 -8.89 -2.67
N MET A 174 -12.59 -8.80 -1.34
CA MET A 174 -13.63 -9.33 -0.48
C MET A 174 -14.45 -8.19 0.17
N PRO A 175 -15.79 -8.26 0.23
CA PRO A 175 -16.64 -7.28 0.92
C PRO A 175 -16.55 -7.39 2.45
N ALA A 176 -16.90 -6.32 3.17
CA ALA A 176 -16.83 -6.26 4.64
C ALA A 176 -18.18 -6.01 5.31
N VAL A 177 -18.39 -6.64 6.47
CA VAL A 177 -19.44 -6.31 7.45
C VAL A 177 -18.75 -5.94 8.76
N VAL A 178 -18.85 -4.67 9.15
CA VAL A 178 -18.16 -4.12 10.32
C VAL A 178 -19.13 -3.98 11.49
N LEU A 179 -18.74 -4.55 12.63
CA LEU A 179 -19.44 -4.50 13.92
C LEU A 179 -18.53 -3.77 14.93
N PRO A 180 -18.55 -2.43 15.00
CA PRO A 180 -17.78 -1.69 15.98
C PRO A 180 -18.35 -1.86 17.40
N ALA A 181 -17.48 -1.74 18.41
CA ALA A 181 -17.93 -1.73 19.79
C ALA A 181 -18.91 -0.58 20.06
N PRO A 182 -20.04 -0.83 20.76
CA PRO A 182 -21.12 0.16 20.93
C PRO A 182 -20.68 1.50 21.51
N GLN A 183 -19.68 1.49 22.40
CA GLN A 183 -19.22 2.67 23.15
C GLN A 183 -18.67 3.77 22.25
N THR A 184 -18.15 3.43 21.07
CA THR A 184 -17.52 4.39 20.15
C THR A 184 -18.02 4.24 18.70
N ALA A 185 -19.07 3.44 18.48
CA ALA A 185 -19.65 3.15 17.17
C ALA A 185 -20.10 4.40 16.41
N TYR A 186 -20.49 5.47 17.11
CA TYR A 186 -20.90 6.75 16.51
C TYR A 186 -19.79 7.39 15.65
N LEU A 187 -18.51 7.20 15.99
CA LEU A 187 -17.39 7.71 15.21
C LEU A 187 -17.15 6.83 13.97
N THR A 188 -17.24 5.51 14.11
CA THR A 188 -17.22 4.58 12.97
C THR A 188 -18.35 4.92 11.98
N GLU A 189 -19.58 5.11 12.46
CA GLU A 189 -20.73 5.48 11.66
C GLU A 189 -20.49 6.78 10.87
N ALA A 190 -19.98 7.82 11.53
CA ALA A 190 -19.69 9.09 10.88
C ALA A 190 -18.69 8.95 9.72
N VAL A 191 -17.66 8.11 9.88
CA VAL A 191 -16.70 7.82 8.81
C VAL A 191 -17.34 6.97 7.71
N VAL A 192 -18.09 5.92 8.04
CA VAL A 192 -18.79 5.07 7.06
C VAL A 192 -19.77 5.90 6.23
N ARG A 193 -20.44 6.88 6.83
CA ARG A 193 -21.33 7.80 6.11
C ARG A 193 -20.63 8.57 5.01
N GLU A 194 -19.44 9.06 5.26
CA GLU A 194 -18.62 9.72 4.24
C GLU A 194 -18.02 8.72 3.23
N ILE A 195 -17.71 7.49 3.64
CA ILE A 195 -17.32 6.41 2.70
C ILE A 195 -18.45 6.13 1.70
N ILE A 196 -19.68 5.91 2.18
CA ILE A 196 -20.84 5.62 1.33
C ILE A 196 -21.19 6.83 0.45
N ALA A 197 -21.21 8.04 1.03
CA ALA A 197 -21.51 9.28 0.29
C ALA A 197 -20.49 9.58 -0.84
N SER A 198 -19.28 9.04 -0.75
CA SER A 198 -18.26 9.22 -1.79
C SER A 198 -18.58 8.51 -3.11
N GLY A 199 -19.39 7.44 -3.09
CA GLY A 199 -19.66 6.60 -4.26
C GLY A 199 -18.44 5.87 -4.84
N ILE A 200 -17.32 5.81 -4.09
CA ILE A 200 -16.05 5.24 -4.57
C ILE A 200 -16.06 3.72 -4.51
N LEU A 201 -16.65 3.14 -3.47
CA LEU A 201 -16.77 1.69 -3.32
C LEU A 201 -17.98 1.18 -4.12
N PRO A 202 -17.90 -0.02 -4.71
CA PRO A 202 -19.08 -0.65 -5.29
C PRO A 202 -20.11 -0.96 -4.20
N GLU A 203 -21.38 -1.04 -4.59
CA GLU A 203 -22.46 -1.42 -3.69
C GLU A 203 -22.19 -2.79 -3.04
N GLY A 204 -22.56 -2.95 -1.78
CA GLY A 204 -22.32 -4.18 -1.00
C GLY A 204 -20.87 -4.38 -0.52
N ALA A 205 -19.90 -3.57 -0.95
CA ALA A 205 -18.50 -3.68 -0.50
C ALA A 205 -18.30 -3.42 1.01
N LEU A 206 -19.19 -2.64 1.62
CA LEU A 206 -19.15 -2.28 3.02
C LEU A 206 -20.56 -2.28 3.60
N GLN A 207 -20.72 -2.92 4.74
CA GLN A 207 -21.89 -2.82 5.60
C GLN A 207 -21.45 -2.53 7.04
N LEU A 208 -22.31 -1.85 7.80
CA LEU A 208 -22.07 -1.42 9.17
C LEU A 208 -23.24 -1.82 10.05
N ILE A 209 -22.95 -2.53 11.15
CA ILE A 209 -23.89 -2.82 12.22
C ILE A 209 -23.42 -2.10 13.48
N SER A 210 -24.00 -0.94 13.80
CA SER A 210 -23.66 -0.20 15.03
C SER A 210 -24.29 -0.81 16.28
N GLY A 211 -23.58 -1.72 16.98
CA GLY A 211 -24.06 -2.31 18.23
C GLY A 211 -23.47 -3.69 18.52
N THR A 212 -24.13 -4.49 19.37
CA THR A 212 -23.72 -5.87 19.69
C THR A 212 -24.70 -6.88 19.08
N ALA A 213 -24.32 -7.48 17.96
CA ALA A 213 -25.08 -8.55 17.30
C ALA A 213 -24.57 -9.93 17.73
N ARG A 214 -25.27 -10.59 18.67
CA ARG A 214 -24.84 -11.88 19.24
C ARG A 214 -24.94 -13.04 18.25
N ASN A 215 -25.84 -12.94 17.28
CA ASN A 215 -26.10 -13.91 16.22
C ASN A 215 -25.28 -13.64 14.93
N ILE A 216 -24.27 -12.76 14.97
CA ILE A 216 -23.45 -12.42 13.79
C ILE A 216 -22.70 -13.62 13.21
N LEU A 217 -22.47 -14.66 14.02
CA LEU A 217 -21.77 -15.88 13.61
C LEU A 217 -22.71 -17.02 13.23
N ASP A 218 -24.03 -16.86 13.38
CA ASP A 218 -24.99 -17.98 13.24
C ASP A 218 -25.07 -18.49 11.79
N THR A 219 -24.75 -17.64 10.81
CA THR A 219 -24.86 -17.95 9.38
C THR A 219 -23.61 -17.60 8.59
N VAL A 220 -22.44 -17.60 9.24
CA VAL A 220 -21.16 -17.55 8.53
C VAL A 220 -20.92 -18.86 7.80
N GLN A 221 -20.20 -18.82 6.69
CA GLN A 221 -19.95 -19.93 5.77
C GLN A 221 -18.45 -20.13 5.55
N SER A 222 -18.06 -21.28 5.01
CA SER A 222 -16.65 -21.64 4.76
C SER A 222 -15.83 -20.65 3.89
N GLN A 223 -16.50 -19.79 3.12
CA GLN A 223 -15.85 -18.74 2.31
C GLN A 223 -15.74 -17.38 3.02
N ASP A 224 -16.37 -17.22 4.18
CA ASP A 224 -16.25 -16.01 4.98
C ASP A 224 -14.91 -15.98 5.74
N VAL A 225 -14.57 -14.82 6.29
CA VAL A 225 -13.43 -14.65 7.20
C VAL A 225 -13.90 -13.82 8.38
N VAL A 226 -13.60 -14.25 9.60
CA VAL A 226 -13.96 -13.52 10.82
C VAL A 226 -12.69 -12.99 11.47
N THR A 227 -12.68 -11.68 11.75
CA THR A 227 -11.56 -11.00 12.41
C THR A 227 -12.09 -10.31 13.66
N PHE A 228 -11.61 -10.74 14.83
CA PHE A 228 -12.02 -10.22 16.13
C PHE A 228 -10.87 -9.46 16.79
N THR A 229 -11.16 -8.26 17.30
CA THR A 229 -10.32 -7.53 18.25
C THR A 229 -11.11 -7.25 19.51
N GLY A 230 -10.60 -7.67 20.68
CA GLY A 230 -11.25 -7.41 21.96
C GLY A 230 -10.67 -8.25 23.09
N SER A 231 -11.42 -8.50 24.16
CA SER A 231 -10.88 -9.26 25.29
C SER A 231 -10.66 -10.74 24.96
N ALA A 232 -9.64 -11.34 25.59
CA ALA A 232 -9.30 -12.74 25.35
C ALA A 232 -10.45 -13.69 25.77
N LYS A 233 -11.26 -13.29 26.76
CA LYS A 233 -12.44 -14.05 27.19
C LYS A 233 -13.50 -14.13 26.09
N ILE A 234 -13.86 -12.98 25.51
CA ILE A 234 -14.88 -12.93 24.44
C ILE A 234 -14.34 -13.58 23.16
N GLY A 235 -13.08 -13.31 22.81
CA GLY A 235 -12.45 -13.93 21.63
C GLY A 235 -12.46 -15.46 21.69
N ARG A 236 -12.14 -16.06 22.85
CA ARG A 236 -12.25 -17.53 23.04
C ARG A 236 -13.67 -18.05 22.96
N GLN A 237 -14.65 -17.29 23.46
CA GLN A 237 -16.06 -17.68 23.34
C GLN A 237 -16.51 -17.68 21.88
N LEU A 238 -16.16 -16.66 21.11
CA LEU A 238 -16.47 -16.58 19.68
C LEU A 238 -15.73 -17.65 18.89
N LYS A 239 -14.44 -17.90 19.17
CA LYS A 239 -13.65 -18.95 18.50
C LYS A 239 -14.24 -20.36 18.67
N ASN A 240 -14.96 -20.60 19.78
CA ASN A 240 -15.64 -21.86 20.06
C ASN A 240 -17.08 -21.92 19.51
N HIS A 241 -17.50 -20.96 18.68
CA HIS A 241 -18.85 -20.93 18.12
C HIS A 241 -19.09 -22.15 17.20
N PRO A 242 -20.19 -22.91 17.36
CA PRO A 242 -20.43 -24.14 16.60
C PRO A 242 -20.36 -23.93 15.09
N GLN A 243 -20.98 -22.87 14.57
CA GLN A 243 -20.96 -22.56 13.13
C GLN A 243 -19.55 -22.34 12.58
N LEU A 244 -18.64 -21.70 13.34
CA LEU A 244 -17.26 -21.49 12.87
C LEU A 244 -16.51 -22.82 12.73
N ILE A 245 -16.77 -23.75 13.64
CA ILE A 245 -16.14 -25.07 13.66
C ILE A 245 -16.72 -25.92 12.52
N GLU A 246 -18.04 -25.96 12.39
CA GLU A 246 -18.74 -26.73 11.35
C GLU A 246 -18.35 -26.29 9.94
N GLU A 247 -18.32 -24.99 9.69
CA GLU A 247 -17.94 -24.43 8.38
C GLU A 247 -16.42 -24.24 8.21
N SER A 248 -15.63 -24.52 9.24
CA SER A 248 -14.17 -24.31 9.25
C SER A 248 -13.75 -22.89 8.82
N VAL A 249 -14.50 -21.90 9.29
CA VAL A 249 -14.29 -20.49 8.92
C VAL A 249 -12.98 -19.97 9.54
N PRO A 250 -12.09 -19.34 8.76
CA PRO A 250 -10.92 -18.66 9.29
C PRO A 250 -11.31 -17.61 10.34
N PHE A 251 -10.77 -17.76 11.56
CA PHE A 251 -10.99 -16.86 12.68
C PHE A 251 -9.65 -16.27 13.16
N THR A 252 -9.41 -15.00 12.86
CA THR A 252 -8.26 -14.24 13.34
C THR A 252 -8.64 -13.52 14.63
N MET A 253 -7.84 -13.71 15.68
CA MET A 253 -8.07 -13.14 17.00
C MET A 253 -6.90 -12.26 17.41
N GLU A 254 -7.18 -11.00 17.68
CA GLU A 254 -6.33 -10.08 18.42
C GLU A 254 -6.96 -9.86 19.80
N ALA A 255 -6.19 -10.09 20.86
CA ALA A 255 -6.68 -10.04 22.23
C ALA A 255 -5.73 -9.29 23.19
N ASP A 256 -6.14 -9.21 24.46
CA ASP A 256 -5.38 -8.68 25.60
C ASP A 256 -3.88 -9.03 25.52
N SER A 257 -3.01 -8.07 25.83
CA SER A 257 -1.56 -8.23 25.64
C SER A 257 -0.74 -7.48 26.68
N LEU A 258 0.13 -8.19 27.40
CA LEU A 258 1.03 -7.61 28.37
C LEU A 258 2.38 -7.24 27.74
N ASN A 259 2.35 -6.21 26.90
CA ASN A 259 3.53 -5.74 26.19
C ASN A 259 4.63 -5.29 27.16
N ALA A 260 5.88 -5.50 26.77
CA ALA A 260 7.04 -5.27 27.63
C ALA A 260 8.00 -4.23 27.03
N ALA A 261 8.59 -3.39 27.87
CA ALA A 261 9.71 -2.53 27.51
C ALA A 261 10.92 -2.86 28.38
N ILE A 262 12.03 -3.17 27.73
CA ILE A 262 13.28 -3.59 28.35
C ILE A 262 14.30 -2.46 28.25
N LEU A 263 14.95 -2.13 29.36
CA LEU A 263 16.10 -1.22 29.38
C LEU A 263 17.39 -2.06 29.34
N GLY A 264 18.27 -1.82 28.38
CA GLY A 264 19.59 -2.46 28.31
C GLY A 264 20.49 -2.03 29.47
N LYS A 265 21.46 -2.88 29.85
CA LYS A 265 22.39 -2.57 30.96
C LYS A 265 23.31 -1.39 30.69
N ASP A 266 23.54 -1.07 29.41
CA ASP A 266 24.32 0.08 28.95
C ASP A 266 23.54 1.40 29.02
N ALA A 267 22.21 1.34 29.08
CA ALA A 267 21.32 2.49 29.10
C ALA A 267 21.13 3.03 30.53
N VAL A 268 22.18 3.64 31.07
CA VAL A 268 22.22 4.21 32.44
C VAL A 268 21.84 5.70 32.46
N PRO A 269 21.48 6.30 33.61
CA PRO A 269 21.23 7.73 33.72
C PRO A 269 22.36 8.58 33.10
N GLY A 270 21.98 9.60 32.34
CA GLY A 270 22.91 10.45 31.57
C GLY A 270 23.22 9.96 30.15
N THR A 271 22.78 8.75 29.79
CA THR A 271 22.81 8.27 28.40
C THR A 271 21.55 8.70 27.64
N PRO A 272 21.64 8.93 26.31
CA PRO A 272 20.46 9.12 25.47
C PRO A 272 19.44 7.99 25.57
N GLU A 273 19.90 6.74 25.72
CA GLU A 273 19.05 5.55 25.78
C GLU A 273 18.16 5.53 27.02
N PHE A 274 18.68 5.93 28.18
CA PHE A 274 17.87 6.07 29.39
C PHE A 274 16.75 7.10 29.21
N ASP A 275 17.08 8.28 28.68
CA ASP A 275 16.08 9.34 28.42
C ASP A 275 15.02 8.89 27.39
N LEU A 276 15.45 8.16 26.35
CA LEU A 276 14.56 7.58 25.35
C LEU A 276 13.61 6.55 25.98
N PHE A 277 14.11 5.68 26.85
CA PHE A 277 13.30 4.68 27.55
C PHE A 277 12.22 5.33 28.41
N ILE A 278 12.60 6.29 29.26
CA ILE A 278 11.64 6.99 30.13
C ILE A 278 10.58 7.72 29.29
N LYS A 279 11.00 8.39 28.20
CA LYS A 279 10.10 9.08 27.28
C LYS A 279 9.11 8.12 26.63
N GLU A 280 9.58 6.96 26.16
CA GLU A 280 8.76 5.97 25.46
C GLU A 280 7.73 5.34 26.40
N VAL A 281 8.16 4.91 27.59
CA VAL A 281 7.28 4.35 28.62
C VAL A 281 6.20 5.36 29.02
N ARG A 282 6.56 6.62 29.31
CA ARG A 282 5.59 7.68 29.61
C ARG A 282 4.58 7.86 28.46
N ASN A 283 5.06 7.94 27.21
CA ASN A 283 4.18 8.13 26.06
C ASN A 283 3.19 6.97 25.91
N GLU A 284 3.63 5.73 26.08
CA GLU A 284 2.78 4.55 25.92
C GLU A 284 1.76 4.40 27.05
N MET A 285 2.10 4.79 28.28
CA MET A 285 1.15 4.88 29.40
C MET A 285 0.05 5.93 29.16
N THR A 286 0.38 7.04 28.50
CA THR A 286 -0.49 8.23 28.49
C THR A 286 -1.25 8.45 27.17
N THR A 287 -0.71 7.99 26.04
CA THR A 287 -1.40 8.05 24.75
C THR A 287 -2.70 7.26 24.82
N LYS A 288 -3.82 7.90 24.46
CA LYS A 288 -5.20 7.37 24.63
C LYS A 288 -5.53 6.91 26.05
N CYS A 289 -4.91 7.50 27.08
CA CYS A 289 -5.05 7.05 28.46
C CYS A 289 -4.68 5.55 28.60
N GLY A 290 -3.65 5.11 27.88
CA GLY A 290 -3.16 3.73 27.88
C GLY A 290 -4.10 2.70 27.23
N GLN A 291 -5.20 3.12 26.58
CA GLN A 291 -6.18 2.22 25.94
C GLN A 291 -5.72 1.73 24.55
N LYS A 292 -4.46 1.33 24.43
CA LYS A 292 -3.94 0.69 23.21
C LYS A 292 -3.61 -0.76 23.54
N CYS A 293 -3.99 -1.68 22.66
CA CYS A 293 -3.59 -3.09 22.73
C CYS A 293 -2.06 -3.25 22.75
N THR A 294 -1.34 -2.30 22.16
CA THR A 294 0.12 -2.23 22.10
C THR A 294 0.75 -1.34 23.18
N ALA A 295 0.03 -0.85 24.20
CA ALA A 295 0.63 -0.03 25.26
C ALA A 295 1.57 -0.88 26.14
N ILE A 296 2.65 -0.28 26.64
CA ILE A 296 3.60 -0.93 27.55
C ILE A 296 2.89 -1.23 28.89
N ARG A 297 2.85 -2.51 29.29
CA ARG A 297 2.26 -2.96 30.56
C ARG A 297 3.32 -3.38 31.58
N ARG A 298 4.47 -3.85 31.11
CA ARG A 298 5.58 -4.34 31.93
C ARG A 298 6.86 -3.61 31.56
N ILE A 299 7.54 -3.04 32.54
CA ILE A 299 8.75 -2.24 32.38
C ILE A 299 9.86 -3.05 33.07
N ILE A 300 10.77 -3.62 32.30
CA ILE A 300 11.78 -4.58 32.76
C ILE A 300 13.15 -3.88 32.72
N VAL A 301 13.79 -3.69 33.87
CA VAL A 301 15.00 -2.88 33.99
C VAL A 301 16.08 -3.57 34.83
N PRO A 302 17.38 -3.26 34.65
CA PRO A 302 18.42 -3.81 35.51
C PRO A 302 18.14 -3.50 36.98
N GLN A 303 18.36 -4.48 37.87
CA GLN A 303 18.10 -4.36 39.32
C GLN A 303 18.74 -3.10 39.93
N ASN A 304 19.96 -2.74 39.47
CA ASN A 304 20.69 -1.57 39.96
C ASN A 304 20.20 -0.22 39.41
N LEU A 305 19.24 -0.21 38.47
CA LEU A 305 18.63 1.00 37.88
C LEU A 305 17.16 1.17 38.28
N LEU A 306 16.63 0.30 39.14
CA LEU A 306 15.21 0.24 39.47
C LEU A 306 14.70 1.58 40.05
N GLU A 307 15.41 2.14 41.03
CA GLU A 307 15.04 3.40 41.69
C GLU A 307 15.22 4.62 40.77
N ASP A 308 16.26 4.63 39.95
CA ASP A 308 16.51 5.69 38.96
C ASP A 308 15.35 5.77 37.97
N VAL A 309 14.92 4.63 37.43
CA VAL A 309 13.80 4.55 36.49
C VAL A 309 12.49 4.93 37.18
N GLN A 310 12.21 4.41 38.39
CA GLN A 310 11.01 4.75 39.15
C GLN A 310 10.90 6.26 39.34
N THR A 311 11.98 6.90 39.82
CA THR A 311 12.02 8.33 40.10
C THR A 311 11.89 9.16 38.83
N ALA A 312 12.65 8.83 37.78
CA ALA A 312 12.60 9.54 36.51
C ALA A 312 11.22 9.43 35.84
N LEU A 313 10.60 8.26 35.88
CA LEU A 313 9.28 8.02 35.30
C LEU A 313 8.18 8.73 36.10
N ALA A 314 8.18 8.65 37.43
CA ALA A 314 7.24 9.36 38.30
C ALA A 314 7.25 10.88 38.02
N ASN A 315 8.45 11.48 37.98
CA ASN A 315 8.63 12.90 37.65
C ASN A 315 8.13 13.30 36.25
N GLN A 316 8.14 12.36 35.30
CA GLN A 316 7.67 12.58 33.95
C GLN A 316 6.16 12.38 33.81
N LEU A 317 5.57 11.48 34.60
CA LEU A 317 4.13 11.28 34.67
C LEU A 317 3.42 12.42 35.40
N ASP A 318 4.05 13.04 36.40
CA ASP A 318 3.48 14.18 37.16
C ASP A 318 3.24 15.43 36.27
N LYS A 319 4.00 15.55 35.18
CA LYS A 319 3.88 16.63 34.20
C LYS A 319 2.71 16.45 33.22
N VAL A 320 1.97 15.34 33.29
CA VAL A 320 0.91 15.01 32.34
C VAL A 320 -0.40 15.66 32.77
N THR A 321 -0.77 16.75 32.10
CA THR A 321 -2.05 17.44 32.36
C THR A 321 -3.24 16.59 31.89
N ILE A 322 -4.18 16.33 32.79
CA ILE A 322 -5.41 15.56 32.56
C ILE A 322 -6.60 16.52 32.47
N GLY A 323 -7.52 16.33 31.51
CA GLY A 323 -8.68 17.22 31.40
C GLY A 323 -9.50 17.06 30.11
N ASP A 324 -10.30 18.08 29.79
CA ASP A 324 -11.09 18.11 28.55
C ASP A 324 -10.15 18.16 27.33
N PRO A 325 -10.19 17.16 26.42
CA PRO A 325 -9.33 17.08 25.25
C PRO A 325 -9.50 18.21 24.24
N ARG A 326 -10.53 19.07 24.39
CA ARG A 326 -10.75 20.28 23.59
C ARG A 326 -9.77 21.41 23.95
N LEU A 327 -9.17 21.36 25.13
CA LEU A 327 -8.17 22.33 25.57
C LEU A 327 -6.77 21.95 25.07
N LYS A 328 -5.97 22.95 24.65
CA LYS A 328 -4.65 22.72 24.04
C LYS A 328 -3.59 22.29 25.04
N GLU A 329 -3.81 22.58 26.32
CA GLU A 329 -2.93 22.32 27.46
C GLU A 329 -3.02 20.87 27.92
N VAL A 330 -4.17 20.23 27.72
CA VAL A 330 -4.41 18.84 28.11
C VAL A 330 -3.52 17.91 27.29
N ARG A 331 -2.91 16.93 27.97
CA ARG A 331 -2.00 15.93 27.38
C ARG A 331 -2.56 14.52 27.45
N MET A 332 -3.47 14.25 28.38
CA MET A 332 -4.20 12.99 28.51
C MET A 332 -5.67 13.30 28.80
N GLY A 333 -6.59 12.68 28.06
CA GLY A 333 -8.02 12.80 28.35
C GLY A 333 -8.50 11.69 29.30
N SER A 334 -9.63 11.07 28.99
CA SER A 334 -10.27 10.06 29.85
C SER A 334 -10.18 8.65 29.26
N LEU A 335 -10.57 7.65 30.07
CA LEU A 335 -10.97 6.35 29.54
C LEU A 335 -12.29 6.47 28.77
N VAL A 336 -12.66 5.43 28.03
CA VAL A 336 -13.86 5.44 27.16
C VAL A 336 -15.18 5.42 27.94
N SER A 337 -15.19 5.00 29.21
CA SER A 337 -16.40 4.89 30.03
C SER A 337 -16.08 4.67 31.50
N ASP A 338 -17.05 4.93 32.37
CA ASP A 338 -16.96 4.60 33.80
C ASP A 338 -16.83 3.10 34.07
N ALA A 339 -17.50 2.27 33.26
CA ALA A 339 -17.36 0.82 33.33
C ALA A 339 -15.90 0.40 33.07
N GLN A 340 -15.24 1.04 32.10
CA GLN A 340 -13.83 0.80 31.82
C GLN A 340 -12.93 1.28 32.97
N ARG A 341 -13.22 2.46 33.56
CA ARG A 341 -12.51 2.97 34.73
C ARG A 341 -12.59 2.01 35.91
N ASN A 342 -13.78 1.50 36.21
CA ASN A 342 -13.99 0.53 37.29
C ASN A 342 -13.26 -0.78 37.01
N SER A 343 -13.31 -1.27 35.77
CA SER A 343 -12.54 -2.45 35.38
C SER A 343 -11.03 -2.24 35.59
N VAL A 344 -10.47 -1.08 35.21
CA VAL A 344 -9.05 -0.77 35.48
C VAL A 344 -8.74 -0.83 36.97
N LYS A 345 -9.59 -0.24 37.83
CA LYS A 345 -9.41 -0.29 39.29
C LYS A 345 -9.40 -1.73 39.83
N GLU A 346 -10.31 -2.58 39.36
CA GLU A 346 -10.37 -4.00 39.73
C GLU A 346 -9.10 -4.77 39.31
N GLN A 347 -8.57 -4.51 38.12
CA GLN A 347 -7.35 -5.19 37.66
C GLN A 347 -6.10 -4.69 38.41
N VAL A 348 -6.03 -3.39 38.74
CA VAL A 348 -4.97 -2.85 39.60
C VAL A 348 -5.00 -3.49 40.98
N ALA A 349 -6.19 -3.71 41.56
CA ALA A 349 -6.31 -4.37 42.86
C ALA A 349 -5.74 -5.80 42.87
N LYS A 350 -5.92 -6.55 41.76
CA LYS A 350 -5.31 -7.89 41.60
C LYS A 350 -3.80 -7.84 41.43
N ILE A 351 -3.29 -6.85 40.69
CA ILE A 351 -1.83 -6.65 40.56
C ILE A 351 -1.23 -6.27 41.92
N ALA A 352 -1.97 -5.50 42.72
CA ALA A 352 -1.56 -5.05 44.05
C ALA A 352 -1.48 -6.17 45.11
N GLU A 353 -1.90 -7.41 44.79
CA GLU A 353 -1.70 -8.56 45.66
C GLU A 353 -0.22 -8.89 45.87
N THR A 354 0.64 -8.57 44.90
CA THR A 354 2.10 -8.81 44.99
C THR A 354 2.95 -7.59 44.64
N ALA A 355 2.39 -6.59 43.95
CA ALA A 355 3.10 -5.38 43.54
C ALA A 355 2.66 -4.13 44.35
N GLU A 356 3.57 -3.19 44.59
CA GLU A 356 3.29 -1.93 45.26
C GLU A 356 2.90 -0.83 44.26
N MET A 357 1.92 0.01 44.59
CA MET A 357 1.65 1.23 43.82
C MET A 357 2.64 2.33 44.23
N VAL A 358 3.62 2.61 43.38
CA VAL A 358 4.71 3.56 43.67
C VAL A 358 4.49 4.96 43.06
N TYR A 359 3.51 5.11 42.18
CA TYR A 359 3.05 6.42 41.68
C TYR A 359 1.57 6.35 41.29
N GLY A 360 0.86 7.45 41.50
CA GLY A 360 -0.57 7.59 41.23
C GLY A 360 -1.44 7.24 42.44
N ASN A 361 -2.75 7.40 42.30
CA ASN A 361 -3.77 7.00 43.26
C ASN A 361 -5.17 7.03 42.59
N PHE A 362 -6.18 6.55 43.31
CA PHE A 362 -7.58 6.63 42.89
C PHE A 362 -8.34 7.82 43.49
N ASP A 363 -7.64 8.69 44.23
CA ASP A 363 -8.23 9.83 44.91
C ASP A 363 -8.73 10.89 43.92
N ASP A 364 -9.61 11.76 44.40
CA ASP A 364 -10.09 12.91 43.63
C ASP A 364 -8.90 13.78 43.16
N PHE A 365 -8.95 14.18 41.90
CA PHE A 365 -7.99 15.11 41.31
C PHE A 365 -8.67 16.11 40.39
N GLU A 366 -8.00 17.23 40.15
CA GLU A 366 -8.51 18.26 39.25
C GLU A 366 -8.30 17.85 37.80
N ALA A 367 -9.39 17.77 37.04
CA ALA A 367 -9.36 17.62 35.59
C ALA A 367 -9.51 19.02 34.96
N LEU A 368 -8.52 19.45 34.18
CA LEU A 368 -8.52 20.80 33.59
C LEU A 368 -9.72 20.95 32.64
N GLY A 369 -10.61 21.89 32.93
CA GLY A 369 -11.78 22.19 32.10
C GLY A 369 -12.89 21.13 32.12
N ALA A 370 -12.87 20.17 33.05
CA ALA A 370 -13.88 19.14 33.17
C ALA A 370 -14.21 18.80 34.63
N ASP A 371 -15.38 18.19 34.87
CA ASP A 371 -15.74 17.63 36.18
C ASP A 371 -15.18 16.21 36.29
N SER A 372 -14.14 16.02 37.12
CA SER A 372 -13.45 14.74 37.27
C SER A 372 -14.34 13.62 37.82
N LYS A 373 -15.48 13.94 38.44
CA LYS A 373 -16.45 12.96 38.96
C LYS A 373 -17.42 12.48 37.90
N LYS A 374 -17.68 13.29 36.87
CA LYS A 374 -18.61 12.96 35.77
C LYS A 374 -17.93 12.29 34.59
N GLY A 375 -16.70 12.68 34.28
CA GLY A 375 -15.91 12.02 33.23
C GLY A 375 -15.21 10.76 33.73
N ALA A 376 -14.86 9.88 32.80
CA ALA A 376 -14.16 8.61 33.08
C ALA A 376 -12.64 8.80 33.27
N PHE A 377 -12.23 9.81 34.04
CA PHE A 377 -10.83 10.18 34.24
C PHE A 377 -10.12 9.25 35.22
N ILE A 378 -8.81 9.06 35.01
CA ILE A 378 -7.93 8.31 35.91
C ILE A 378 -6.49 8.85 35.77
N LYS A 379 -5.73 8.91 36.87
CA LYS A 379 -4.29 9.22 36.84
C LYS A 379 -3.49 8.05 36.27
N PRO A 380 -2.30 8.30 35.69
CA PRO A 380 -1.36 7.23 35.43
C PRO A 380 -0.96 6.53 36.73
N ILE A 381 -0.85 5.21 36.69
CA ILE A 381 -0.49 4.36 37.84
C ILE A 381 0.76 3.57 37.49
N LEU A 382 1.80 3.71 38.32
CA LEU A 382 3.00 2.88 38.24
C LEU A 382 2.99 1.90 39.40
N MET A 383 2.95 0.61 39.07
CA MET A 383 3.14 -0.48 40.02
C MET A 383 4.62 -0.89 40.04
N ARG A 384 5.08 -1.53 41.11
CA ARG A 384 6.43 -2.10 41.25
C ARG A 384 6.33 -3.52 41.81
N GLU A 385 6.89 -4.48 41.10
CA GLU A 385 7.00 -5.87 41.52
C GLU A 385 8.48 -6.20 41.74
N ASP A 386 8.89 -6.40 42.98
CA ASP A 386 10.28 -6.66 43.36
C ASP A 386 10.72 -8.10 43.12
N ASN A 387 9.78 -9.06 43.02
CA ASN A 387 10.08 -10.48 42.81
C ASN A 387 9.37 -11.02 41.54
N PRO A 388 9.64 -10.43 40.36
CA PRO A 388 8.84 -10.66 39.16
C PRO A 388 9.04 -12.03 38.52
N LEU A 389 10.07 -12.78 38.89
CA LEU A 389 10.26 -14.17 38.43
C LEU A 389 9.41 -15.16 39.24
N GLN A 390 9.02 -14.80 40.46
CA GLN A 390 8.23 -15.64 41.37
C GLN A 390 6.74 -15.27 41.33
N ASN A 391 6.43 -13.97 41.25
CA ASN A 391 5.07 -13.46 41.31
C ASN A 391 4.45 -13.32 39.91
N GLU A 392 3.31 -13.97 39.69
CA GLU A 392 2.66 -13.98 38.37
C GLU A 392 1.64 -12.86 38.14
N ALA A 393 1.18 -12.14 39.17
CA ALA A 393 0.01 -11.26 39.10
C ALA A 393 0.09 -10.26 37.95
N ALA A 394 1.22 -9.55 37.83
CA ALA A 394 1.50 -8.59 36.76
C ALA A 394 1.82 -9.23 35.39
N HIS A 395 2.06 -10.55 35.34
CA HIS A 395 2.26 -11.33 34.11
C HIS A 395 0.97 -11.98 33.60
N ILE A 396 -0.11 -12.01 34.38
CA ILE A 396 -1.40 -12.62 33.98
C ILE A 396 -2.58 -11.64 33.96
N THR A 397 -2.43 -10.48 34.59
CA THR A 397 -3.49 -9.49 34.74
C THR A 397 -3.19 -8.24 33.92
N GLU A 398 -4.07 -7.86 33.00
CA GLU A 398 -3.98 -6.59 32.27
C GLU A 398 -4.96 -5.56 32.83
N ALA A 399 -4.44 -4.42 33.26
CA ALA A 399 -5.22 -3.22 33.52
C ALA A 399 -5.23 -2.33 32.26
N PHE A 400 -6.30 -2.40 31.47
CA PHE A 400 -6.41 -1.71 30.16
C PHE A 400 -6.70 -0.20 30.31
N GLY A 401 -5.70 0.52 30.80
CA GLY A 401 -5.69 1.96 31.07
C GLY A 401 -4.25 2.46 31.22
N PRO A 402 -4.00 3.62 31.87
CA PRO A 402 -2.66 4.19 31.99
C PRO A 402 -1.87 3.53 33.14
N VAL A 403 -1.76 2.20 33.10
CA VAL A 403 -1.16 1.38 34.17
C VAL A 403 0.00 0.55 33.59
N SER A 404 1.14 0.58 34.28
CA SER A 404 2.29 -0.28 33.98
C SER A 404 2.96 -0.75 35.27
N THR A 405 3.65 -1.89 35.23
CA THR A 405 4.39 -2.46 36.36
C THR A 405 5.89 -2.47 36.07
N LEU A 406 6.69 -1.88 36.97
CA LEU A 406 8.14 -1.89 36.96
C LEU A 406 8.67 -3.17 37.62
N MET A 407 9.67 -3.80 36.99
CA MET A 407 10.19 -5.11 37.33
C MET A 407 11.72 -5.12 37.17
N PRO A 408 12.50 -5.53 38.18
CA PRO A 408 13.94 -5.66 38.02
C PRO A 408 14.34 -6.98 37.32
N TYR A 409 15.56 -7.01 36.77
CA TYR A 409 16.23 -8.22 36.29
C TYR A 409 17.75 -8.16 36.57
N ASP A 410 18.40 -9.31 36.73
CA ASP A 410 19.84 -9.41 36.97
C ASP A 410 20.63 -9.69 35.69
N THR A 411 20.16 -10.61 34.84
CA THR A 411 20.82 -11.01 33.59
C THR A 411 19.92 -10.79 32.38
N LEU A 412 20.51 -10.72 31.18
CA LEU A 412 19.71 -10.59 29.95
C LEU A 412 18.75 -11.78 29.76
N GLU A 413 19.13 -12.97 30.25
CA GLU A 413 18.26 -14.15 30.21
C GLU A 413 17.05 -13.99 31.14
N ASP A 414 17.20 -13.32 32.29
CA ASP A 414 16.08 -12.96 33.16
C ASP A 414 15.14 -12.00 32.44
N ALA A 415 15.66 -10.97 31.76
CA ALA A 415 14.85 -10.04 30.99
C ALA A 415 14.08 -10.74 29.85
N ILE A 416 14.71 -11.69 29.17
CA ILE A 416 14.07 -12.52 28.15
C ILE A 416 12.97 -13.40 28.77
N THR A 417 13.26 -14.05 29.89
CA THR A 417 12.32 -14.90 30.64
C THR A 417 11.11 -14.09 31.08
N LEU A 418 11.34 -12.96 31.74
CA LEU A 418 10.30 -12.02 32.15
C LEU A 418 9.47 -11.56 30.95
N ALA A 419 10.08 -11.16 29.83
CA ALA A 419 9.34 -10.77 28.63
C ALA A 419 8.38 -11.89 28.15
N LYS A 420 8.82 -13.17 28.20
CA LYS A 420 8.02 -14.35 27.82
C LYS A 420 6.91 -14.68 28.82
N MET A 421 7.04 -14.33 30.11
CA MET A 421 6.03 -14.62 31.13
C MET A 421 4.66 -13.96 30.87
N GLY A 422 4.58 -12.98 29.97
CA GLY A 422 3.31 -12.47 29.43
C GLY A 422 2.48 -13.51 28.65
N LYS A 423 3.06 -14.70 28.36
CA LYS A 423 2.45 -15.83 27.64
C LYS A 423 2.02 -15.46 26.21
N GLY A 424 2.85 -14.67 25.54
CA GLY A 424 2.63 -14.19 24.16
C GLY A 424 2.00 -12.79 24.13
N SER A 425 2.69 -11.84 23.49
CA SER A 425 2.32 -10.43 23.44
C SER A 425 2.34 -9.91 21.99
N LEU A 426 1.62 -8.82 21.74
CA LEU A 426 1.64 -8.12 20.46
C LEU A 426 3.01 -7.51 20.18
N VAL A 427 3.58 -6.83 21.18
CA VAL A 427 4.86 -6.12 21.00
C VAL A 427 5.72 -6.16 22.26
N SER A 428 7.04 -6.15 22.07
CA SER A 428 7.99 -5.65 23.06
C SER A 428 8.93 -4.60 22.47
N SER A 429 9.62 -3.86 23.34
CA SER A 429 10.75 -3.03 22.96
C SER A 429 11.97 -3.29 23.82
N ILE A 430 13.16 -3.07 23.26
CA ILE A 430 14.41 -2.94 24.00
C ILE A 430 15.07 -1.60 23.66
N VAL A 431 15.55 -0.90 24.69
CA VAL A 431 16.28 0.37 24.53
C VAL A 431 17.74 0.16 24.97
N THR A 432 18.65 0.18 24.01
CA THR A 432 20.09 -0.12 24.18
C THR A 432 20.88 0.44 23.00
N ASN A 433 22.14 0.80 23.21
CA ASN A 433 23.09 1.16 22.16
C ASN A 433 24.15 0.06 21.94
N ASP A 434 23.92 -1.15 22.47
CA ASP A 434 24.76 -2.33 22.27
C ASP A 434 24.07 -3.34 21.35
N ASP A 435 24.64 -3.54 20.16
CA ASP A 435 24.10 -4.44 19.13
C ASP A 435 24.08 -5.92 19.57
N THR A 436 24.97 -6.32 20.48
CA THR A 436 24.98 -7.68 21.04
C THR A 436 23.80 -7.88 21.98
N ILE A 437 23.53 -6.90 22.86
CA ILE A 437 22.34 -6.91 23.72
C ILE A 437 21.08 -6.91 22.87
N ALA A 438 21.01 -6.02 21.87
CA ALA A 438 19.87 -5.90 20.95
C ALA A 438 19.59 -7.21 20.21
N ARG A 439 20.61 -7.83 19.61
CA ARG A 439 20.50 -9.12 18.92
C ARG A 439 20.03 -10.22 19.86
N ASN A 440 20.70 -10.38 21.00
CA ASN A 440 20.45 -11.51 21.90
C ASN A 440 19.05 -11.43 22.52
N TYR A 441 18.61 -10.25 22.95
CA TYR A 441 17.23 -10.05 23.40
C TYR A 441 16.23 -10.37 22.29
N THR A 442 16.43 -9.78 21.10
CA THR A 442 15.48 -9.90 19.99
C THR A 442 15.27 -11.35 19.59
N VAL A 443 16.37 -12.09 19.35
CA VAL A 443 16.28 -13.52 19.01
C VAL A 443 15.72 -14.33 20.17
N GLY A 444 16.12 -14.03 21.40
CA GLY A 444 15.67 -14.72 22.60
C GLY A 444 14.18 -14.57 22.87
N ALA A 445 13.59 -13.41 22.57
CA ALA A 445 12.20 -13.06 22.90
C ALA A 445 11.20 -13.19 21.73
N ALA A 446 11.66 -13.24 20.48
CA ALA A 446 10.80 -13.17 19.29
C ALA A 446 9.71 -14.26 19.21
N SER A 447 9.95 -15.46 19.76
CA SER A 447 8.94 -16.54 19.77
C SER A 447 7.66 -16.21 20.55
N HIS A 448 7.68 -15.15 21.36
CA HIS A 448 6.55 -14.72 22.19
C HIS A 448 6.03 -13.32 21.82
N HIS A 449 6.54 -12.69 20.76
CA HIS A 449 6.17 -11.32 20.38
C HIS A 449 5.96 -11.23 18.87
N GLY A 450 4.82 -10.69 18.42
CA GLY A 450 4.61 -10.46 16.98
C GLY A 450 5.44 -9.31 16.42
N ARG A 451 5.88 -8.39 17.28
CA ARG A 451 6.79 -7.30 16.92
C ARG A 451 7.78 -6.98 18.06
N ILE A 452 9.02 -6.68 17.69
CA ILE A 452 10.03 -6.16 18.63
C ILE A 452 10.57 -4.84 18.09
N LEU A 453 10.53 -3.78 18.90
CA LEU A 453 11.17 -2.50 18.61
C LEU A 453 12.54 -2.42 19.31
N ILE A 454 13.62 -2.31 18.52
CA ILE A 454 14.95 -1.96 19.04
C ILE A 454 15.11 -0.46 18.91
N LEU A 455 15.24 0.25 20.03
CA LEU A 455 15.31 1.71 20.06
C LEU A 455 16.67 2.17 20.59
N ASN A 456 17.30 3.09 19.88
CA ASN A 456 18.56 3.73 20.28
C ASN A 456 18.60 5.19 19.79
N ARG A 457 19.68 5.91 20.11
CA ARG A 457 19.89 7.31 19.70
C ARG A 457 19.83 7.55 18.18
N GLU A 458 20.12 6.53 17.36
CA GLU A 458 20.11 6.64 15.90
C GLU A 458 18.69 6.48 15.35
N SER A 459 17.97 5.43 15.78
CA SER A 459 16.62 5.12 15.29
C SER A 459 15.55 6.07 15.87
N ALA A 460 15.76 6.62 17.07
CA ALA A 460 14.76 7.43 17.76
C ALA A 460 14.27 8.66 16.99
N LYS A 461 15.08 9.24 16.10
CA LYS A 461 14.71 10.42 15.30
C LYS A 461 13.60 10.14 14.29
N GLN A 462 13.50 8.89 13.83
CA GLN A 462 12.57 8.44 12.79
C GLN A 462 11.66 7.30 13.26
N SER A 463 11.83 6.85 14.52
CA SER A 463 11.02 5.80 15.11
C SER A 463 9.54 6.20 15.13
N THR A 464 8.70 5.24 14.78
CA THR A 464 7.24 5.37 14.85
C THR A 464 6.69 5.07 16.25
N GLY A 465 7.56 4.65 17.19
CA GLY A 465 7.22 4.30 18.56
C GLY A 465 6.76 2.86 18.73
N HIS A 466 6.70 2.44 20.00
CA HIS A 466 6.30 1.11 20.44
C HIS A 466 4.85 0.80 20.06
N GLY A 467 3.92 1.71 20.36
CA GLY A 467 2.49 1.45 20.24
C GLY A 467 1.85 1.90 18.92
N SER A 468 2.61 2.05 17.85
CA SER A 468 2.10 2.42 16.51
C SER A 468 2.29 1.25 15.53
N PRO A 469 1.26 0.41 15.30
CA PRO A 469 1.34 -0.65 14.29
C PRO A 469 1.44 -0.06 12.88
N LEU A 470 2.40 -0.54 12.08
CA LEU A 470 2.64 -0.04 10.72
C LEU A 470 2.03 -0.98 9.67
N PRO A 471 1.32 -0.48 8.64
CA PRO A 471 0.62 -1.33 7.66
C PRO A 471 1.50 -2.36 6.93
N GLY A 472 2.81 -2.07 6.80
CA GLY A 472 3.79 -2.97 6.18
C GLY A 472 4.37 -4.03 7.12
N LEU A 473 4.13 -3.95 8.43
CA LEU A 473 4.62 -4.87 9.45
C LEU A 473 3.46 -5.66 10.05
N ILE A 474 3.76 -6.87 10.54
CA ILE A 474 2.76 -7.72 11.20
C ILE A 474 2.26 -7.01 12.47
N HIS A 475 0.95 -7.00 12.65
CA HIS A 475 0.29 -6.66 13.90
C HIS A 475 -0.46 -7.90 14.39
N GLY A 476 -0.23 -8.32 15.62
CA GLY A 476 -0.64 -9.64 16.09
C GLY A 476 0.40 -10.23 17.02
N GLY A 477 0.15 -11.42 17.55
CA GLY A 477 1.07 -12.06 18.49
C GLY A 477 0.60 -13.44 18.94
N PRO A 478 1.53 -14.31 19.37
CA PRO A 478 1.20 -15.67 19.80
C PRO A 478 0.47 -15.69 21.14
N GLY A 479 -0.06 -16.87 21.51
CA GLY A 479 -0.55 -17.12 22.87
C GLY A 479 -1.69 -16.19 23.29
N ARG A 480 -1.49 -15.42 24.37
CA ARG A 480 -2.51 -14.54 24.95
C ARG A 480 -2.99 -13.48 23.99
N ALA A 481 -2.09 -12.90 23.20
CA ALA A 481 -2.41 -11.90 22.18
C ALA A 481 -3.33 -12.43 21.06
N GLY A 482 -3.55 -13.74 21.01
CA GLY A 482 -4.63 -14.39 20.27
C GLY A 482 -4.20 -15.34 19.16
N GLY A 483 -2.92 -15.28 18.77
CA GLY A 483 -2.33 -16.11 17.72
C GLY A 483 -2.64 -15.64 16.31
N GLY A 484 -3.39 -14.55 16.15
CA GLY A 484 -3.70 -13.94 14.87
C GLY A 484 -2.56 -13.08 14.32
N GLU A 485 -2.60 -12.88 13.00
CA GLU A 485 -1.80 -11.89 12.29
C GLU A 485 -2.74 -10.99 11.47
N GLU A 486 -2.46 -9.69 11.50
CA GLU A 486 -3.12 -8.63 10.75
C GLU A 486 -2.04 -7.74 10.10
N MET A 487 -2.45 -6.89 9.15
CA MET A 487 -1.55 -5.97 8.45
C MET A 487 -0.42 -6.71 7.69
N GLY A 488 0.86 -6.45 7.94
CA GLY A 488 1.97 -7.23 7.35
C GLY A 488 2.17 -7.06 5.83
N GLY A 489 1.67 -5.97 5.25
CA GLY A 489 1.74 -5.70 3.82
C GLY A 489 0.98 -6.74 2.99
N MET A 490 1.67 -7.43 2.09
CA MET A 490 1.06 -8.52 1.30
C MET A 490 0.58 -9.70 2.16
N ARG A 491 1.12 -9.90 3.37
CA ARG A 491 0.74 -11.01 4.25
C ARG A 491 -0.74 -10.92 4.63
N GLY A 492 -1.18 -9.76 5.13
CA GLY A 492 -2.57 -9.53 5.50
C GLY A 492 -3.55 -9.73 4.35
N ILE A 493 -3.20 -9.25 3.15
CA ILE A 493 -4.05 -9.39 1.96
C ILE A 493 -4.31 -10.88 1.66
N LYS A 494 -3.28 -11.73 1.84
CA LYS A 494 -3.39 -13.17 1.59
C LYS A 494 -4.34 -13.89 2.55
N HIS A 495 -4.66 -13.35 3.72
CA HIS A 495 -5.64 -13.97 4.64
C HIS A 495 -7.06 -14.00 4.07
N TYR A 496 -7.38 -13.06 3.17
CA TYR A 496 -8.69 -12.94 2.52
C TYR A 496 -8.73 -13.57 1.12
N MET A 497 -7.70 -14.35 0.79
CA MET A 497 -7.57 -15.06 -0.48
C MET A 497 -7.46 -16.56 -0.24
N GLN A 498 -7.89 -17.36 -1.21
CA GLN A 498 -7.73 -18.80 -1.21
C GLN A 498 -6.49 -19.19 -2.01
N ARG A 499 -5.53 -19.85 -1.35
CA ARG A 499 -4.39 -20.48 -2.01
C ARG A 499 -4.84 -21.74 -2.73
N CYS A 500 -4.44 -21.89 -4.00
CA CYS A 500 -4.66 -23.08 -4.79
C CYS A 500 -3.37 -23.46 -5.50
N ALA A 501 -2.92 -24.71 -5.29
CA ALA A 501 -1.85 -25.30 -6.09
C ALA A 501 -2.47 -25.78 -7.41
N ILE A 502 -2.04 -25.20 -8.52
CA ILE A 502 -2.41 -25.62 -9.87
C ILE A 502 -1.28 -26.44 -10.46
N GLN A 503 -1.63 -27.47 -11.23
CA GLN A 503 -0.69 -28.37 -11.89
C GLN A 503 -1.03 -28.48 -13.36
N GLY A 504 -0.03 -28.57 -14.22
CA GLY A 504 -0.25 -28.67 -15.65
C GLY A 504 1.05 -28.59 -16.46
N SER A 505 0.90 -28.47 -17.77
CA SER A 505 2.02 -28.18 -18.66
C SER A 505 2.49 -26.74 -18.49
N PRO A 506 3.78 -26.44 -18.74
CA PRO A 506 4.28 -25.06 -18.77
C PRO A 506 3.47 -24.13 -19.68
N THR A 507 3.01 -24.62 -20.83
CA THR A 507 2.16 -23.86 -21.76
C THR A 507 0.84 -23.44 -21.09
N THR A 508 0.10 -24.39 -20.52
CA THR A 508 -1.19 -24.07 -19.87
C THR A 508 -0.99 -23.18 -18.65
N LEU A 509 0.03 -23.45 -17.82
CA LEU A 509 0.31 -22.60 -16.66
C LEU A 509 0.76 -21.19 -17.06
N THR A 510 1.35 -20.99 -18.24
CA THR A 510 1.64 -19.66 -18.78
C THR A 510 0.36 -18.86 -19.01
N GLU A 511 -0.69 -19.48 -19.58
CA GLU A 511 -1.98 -18.82 -19.77
C GLU A 511 -2.68 -18.54 -18.44
N VAL A 512 -2.67 -19.50 -17.52
CA VAL A 512 -3.33 -19.35 -16.21
C VAL A 512 -2.65 -18.31 -15.34
N THR A 513 -1.32 -18.21 -15.35
CA THR A 513 -0.61 -17.26 -14.49
C THR A 513 -0.40 -15.90 -15.16
N GLY A 514 -0.44 -15.84 -16.49
CA GLY A 514 0.02 -14.68 -17.25
C GLY A 514 1.53 -14.44 -17.09
N ILE A 515 2.28 -15.48 -16.72
CA ILE A 515 3.74 -15.49 -16.57
C ILE A 515 4.28 -16.65 -17.40
N TYR A 516 5.14 -16.36 -18.37
CA TYR A 516 5.79 -17.39 -19.17
C TYR A 516 6.60 -18.34 -18.28
N GLN A 517 6.35 -19.62 -18.47
CA GLN A 517 7.08 -20.71 -17.83
C GLN A 517 8.13 -21.26 -18.81
N PRO A 518 9.37 -21.54 -18.38
CA PRO A 518 10.35 -22.21 -19.22
C PRO A 518 9.78 -23.50 -19.82
N LYS A 519 10.14 -23.81 -21.08
CA LYS A 519 9.62 -24.95 -21.86
C LYS A 519 8.13 -24.90 -22.22
N ALA A 520 7.46 -23.78 -21.97
CA ALA A 520 6.16 -23.50 -22.58
C ALA A 520 6.33 -23.29 -24.09
N ASP A 521 5.25 -23.49 -24.84
CA ASP A 521 5.25 -23.24 -26.27
C ASP A 521 5.46 -21.74 -26.55
N TYR A 522 6.38 -21.45 -27.47
CA TYR A 522 6.63 -20.09 -27.91
C TYR A 522 5.48 -19.58 -28.77
N LYS A 523 5.09 -18.33 -28.56
CA LYS A 523 4.19 -17.60 -29.46
C LYS A 523 5.03 -16.78 -30.41
N GLU A 524 5.31 -17.32 -31.60
CA GLU A 524 6.10 -16.60 -32.61
C GLU A 524 5.43 -15.27 -32.99
N THR A 525 6.25 -14.27 -33.29
CA THR A 525 5.79 -12.90 -33.54
C THR A 525 6.09 -12.47 -34.98
N GLU A 526 5.14 -11.77 -35.62
CA GLU A 526 5.32 -11.29 -37.00
C GLU A 526 6.37 -10.17 -37.10
N LYS A 527 6.42 -9.31 -36.08
CA LYS A 527 7.37 -8.20 -35.96
C LYS A 527 8.29 -8.44 -34.78
N HIS A 528 9.40 -7.72 -34.75
CA HIS A 528 10.31 -7.74 -33.61
C HIS A 528 9.55 -7.36 -32.30
N PRO A 529 9.66 -8.13 -31.20
CA PRO A 529 8.88 -7.90 -29.98
C PRO A 529 9.01 -6.49 -29.39
N PHE A 530 10.19 -5.87 -29.48
CA PHE A 530 10.43 -4.47 -29.06
C PHE A 530 9.76 -3.38 -29.93
N SER A 531 9.13 -3.75 -31.05
CA SER A 531 8.35 -2.82 -31.87
C SER A 531 6.88 -2.69 -31.44
N TYR A 532 6.41 -3.56 -30.54
CA TYR A 532 5.05 -3.54 -30.03
C TYR A 532 4.89 -2.59 -28.85
N HIS A 533 3.70 -1.99 -28.72
CA HIS A 533 3.33 -1.24 -27.53
C HIS A 533 2.97 -2.20 -26.39
N TRP A 534 2.98 -1.70 -25.16
CA TRP A 534 2.79 -2.52 -23.96
C TRP A 534 1.49 -3.37 -23.95
N GLU A 535 0.40 -2.87 -24.53
CA GLU A 535 -0.89 -3.55 -24.64
C GLU A 535 -0.82 -4.79 -25.55
N ASP A 536 -0.06 -4.71 -26.66
CA ASP A 536 0.02 -5.76 -27.68
C ASP A 536 0.91 -6.92 -27.27
N ILE A 537 1.83 -6.69 -26.34
CA ILE A 537 2.75 -7.70 -25.84
C ILE A 537 1.98 -8.70 -24.96
N LYS A 538 2.24 -9.99 -25.12
CA LYS A 538 1.62 -11.07 -24.35
C LYS A 538 2.69 -12.02 -23.81
N PRO A 539 2.52 -12.58 -22.60
CA PRO A 539 3.37 -13.65 -22.10
C PRO A 539 3.50 -14.79 -23.11
N GLY A 540 4.74 -15.25 -23.32
CA GLY A 540 5.10 -16.26 -24.31
C GLY A 540 5.42 -15.73 -25.72
N MET A 541 5.16 -14.46 -26.03
CA MET A 541 5.61 -13.85 -27.30
C MET A 541 7.13 -13.94 -27.42
N SER A 542 7.63 -14.61 -28.45
CA SER A 542 9.05 -14.93 -28.59
C SER A 542 9.63 -14.48 -29.93
N LEU A 543 10.94 -14.24 -29.92
CA LEU A 543 11.79 -14.04 -31.09
C LEU A 543 12.98 -14.98 -31.00
N LYS A 544 13.22 -15.76 -32.07
CA LYS A 544 14.51 -16.40 -32.32
C LYS A 544 15.43 -15.44 -33.06
N THR A 545 16.62 -15.17 -32.53
CA THR A 545 17.62 -14.37 -33.23
C THR A 545 18.36 -15.19 -34.29
N HIS A 546 19.14 -14.52 -35.12
CA HIS A 546 20.17 -15.15 -35.94
C HIS A 546 21.32 -15.67 -35.04
N ASN A 547 22.16 -16.52 -35.63
CA ASN A 547 23.32 -17.12 -34.96
C ASN A 547 24.52 -16.15 -34.96
N ARG A 548 25.35 -16.20 -33.92
CA ARG A 548 26.66 -15.53 -33.87
C ARG A 548 27.71 -16.47 -33.29
N THR A 549 28.82 -16.63 -33.99
CA THR A 549 29.98 -17.40 -33.55
C THR A 549 30.88 -16.55 -32.66
N VAL A 550 31.30 -17.10 -31.51
CA VAL A 550 32.25 -16.47 -30.60
C VAL A 550 33.67 -16.77 -31.07
N THR A 551 34.48 -15.74 -31.29
CA THR A 551 35.87 -15.88 -31.73
C THR A 551 36.85 -15.63 -30.60
N ASP A 552 38.09 -16.13 -30.73
CA ASP A 552 39.17 -15.80 -29.78
C ASP A 552 39.42 -14.29 -29.69
N THR A 553 39.31 -13.59 -30.82
CA THR A 553 39.39 -12.12 -30.90
C THR A 553 38.29 -11.43 -30.10
N ASP A 554 37.05 -11.96 -30.07
CA ASP A 554 35.99 -11.42 -29.23
C ASP A 554 36.36 -11.52 -27.74
N ILE A 555 36.89 -12.67 -27.30
CA ILE A 555 37.29 -12.91 -25.90
C ILE A 555 38.40 -11.95 -25.49
N VAL A 556 39.42 -11.80 -26.33
CA VAL A 556 40.54 -10.88 -26.08
C VAL A 556 40.07 -9.42 -26.10
N ASN A 557 39.28 -9.01 -27.09
CA ASN A 557 38.78 -7.64 -27.19
C ASN A 557 37.88 -7.27 -26.02
N PHE A 558 37.01 -8.18 -25.60
CA PHE A 558 36.14 -7.95 -24.46
C PHE A 558 36.96 -7.84 -23.17
N GLY A 559 37.92 -8.74 -22.94
CA GLY A 559 38.85 -8.65 -21.81
C GLY A 559 39.61 -7.34 -21.77
N ASN A 560 40.13 -6.85 -22.91
CA ASN A 560 40.80 -5.56 -23.00
C ASN A 560 39.85 -4.38 -22.76
N LEU A 561 38.61 -4.46 -23.24
CA LEU A 561 37.60 -3.39 -23.10
C LEU A 561 37.08 -3.28 -21.67
N THR A 562 36.74 -4.41 -21.05
CA THR A 562 36.18 -4.44 -19.69
C THR A 562 37.24 -4.50 -18.60
N TRP A 563 38.49 -4.73 -18.98
CA TRP A 563 39.60 -5.02 -18.09
C TRP A 563 39.46 -6.33 -17.31
N ASP A 564 38.55 -7.21 -17.74
CA ASP A 564 38.37 -8.53 -17.14
C ASP A 564 39.39 -9.50 -17.74
N HIS A 565 40.57 -9.54 -17.12
CA HIS A 565 41.65 -10.44 -17.51
C HIS A 565 41.68 -11.73 -16.67
N PHE A 566 40.54 -12.17 -16.13
CA PHE A 566 40.45 -13.41 -15.37
C PHE A 566 41.07 -14.60 -16.15
N TYR A 567 41.86 -15.42 -15.47
CA TYR A 567 42.77 -16.39 -16.09
C TYR A 567 42.06 -17.34 -17.06
N ALA A 568 40.81 -17.73 -16.77
CA ALA A 568 40.03 -18.62 -17.63
C ALA A 568 39.79 -18.05 -19.05
N HIS A 569 39.87 -16.73 -19.20
CA HIS A 569 39.69 -16.02 -20.47
C HIS A 569 41.02 -15.62 -21.14
N THR A 570 42.11 -15.56 -20.38
CA THR A 570 43.36 -14.91 -20.80
C THR A 570 44.56 -15.84 -20.85
N ASP A 571 44.65 -16.80 -19.92
CA ASP A 571 45.80 -17.67 -19.70
C ASP A 571 45.40 -19.15 -19.76
N ILE A 572 45.64 -19.75 -20.93
CA ILE A 572 45.39 -21.17 -21.18
C ILE A 572 46.33 -22.12 -20.41
N THR A 573 47.43 -21.61 -19.85
CA THR A 573 48.39 -22.42 -19.09
C THR A 573 47.99 -22.60 -17.63
N SER A 574 47.01 -21.81 -17.15
CA SER A 574 46.53 -21.81 -15.76
C SER A 574 45.17 -22.49 -15.60
N LEU A 575 44.76 -23.37 -16.52
CA LEU A 575 43.45 -24.04 -16.47
C LEU A 575 43.46 -25.34 -15.64
N ASP A 576 44.64 -25.88 -15.33
CA ASP A 576 44.80 -27.09 -14.53
C ASP A 576 44.15 -26.93 -13.15
N GLY A 577 43.25 -27.86 -12.79
CA GLY A 577 42.49 -27.82 -11.53
C GLY A 577 41.23 -26.93 -11.58
N SER A 578 40.94 -26.28 -12.71
CA SER A 578 39.67 -25.58 -12.96
C SER A 578 38.65 -26.48 -13.66
N ILE A 579 37.42 -25.99 -13.83
CA ILE A 579 36.35 -26.66 -14.60
C ILE A 579 36.45 -26.39 -16.11
N PHE A 580 37.40 -25.57 -16.56
CA PHE A 580 37.50 -25.11 -17.95
C PHE A 580 38.57 -25.91 -18.70
N GLU A 581 38.23 -26.35 -19.91
CA GLU A 581 39.13 -27.17 -20.73
C GLU A 581 39.97 -26.31 -21.69
N LYS A 582 39.47 -25.13 -22.04
CA LYS A 582 40.07 -24.19 -22.99
C LYS A 582 39.81 -22.76 -22.55
N ARG A 583 40.39 -21.80 -23.27
CA ARG A 583 40.03 -20.39 -23.13
C ARG A 583 38.52 -20.21 -23.32
N THR A 584 37.83 -19.86 -22.25
CA THR A 584 36.37 -19.67 -22.23
C THR A 584 36.03 -18.21 -22.50
N ALA A 585 34.88 -17.94 -23.09
CA ALA A 585 34.36 -16.60 -23.26
C ALA A 585 33.84 -16.04 -21.92
N HIS A 586 33.93 -14.72 -21.76
CA HIS A 586 33.39 -14.04 -20.58
C HIS A 586 31.87 -14.21 -20.53
N GLY A 587 31.32 -14.54 -19.36
CA GLY A 587 29.86 -14.55 -19.18
C GLY A 587 29.23 -13.19 -19.53
N TYR A 588 29.89 -12.10 -19.14
CA TYR A 588 29.43 -10.75 -19.49
C TYR A 588 29.55 -10.43 -20.98
N PHE A 589 30.48 -11.06 -21.69
CA PHE A 589 30.51 -10.98 -23.14
C PHE A 589 29.30 -11.70 -23.74
N ILE A 590 28.96 -12.90 -23.27
CA ILE A 590 27.81 -13.67 -23.76
C ILE A 590 26.50 -12.87 -23.63
N ILE A 591 26.26 -12.22 -22.48
CA ILE A 591 25.04 -11.39 -22.31
C ILE A 591 25.08 -10.11 -23.15
N SER A 592 26.24 -9.47 -23.30
CA SER A 592 26.41 -8.28 -24.16
C SER A 592 26.19 -8.63 -25.63
N MET A 593 26.73 -9.76 -26.06
CA MET A 593 26.53 -10.35 -27.38
C MET A 593 25.05 -10.65 -27.61
N ALA A 594 24.37 -11.27 -26.65
CA ALA A 594 22.95 -11.56 -26.74
C ALA A 594 22.11 -10.29 -26.89
N ALA A 595 22.37 -9.24 -26.10
CA ALA A 595 21.71 -7.95 -26.27
C ALA A 595 21.90 -7.37 -27.67
N GLY A 596 23.10 -7.47 -28.24
CA GLY A 596 23.36 -7.09 -29.63
C GLY A 596 22.54 -7.88 -30.66
N LEU A 597 22.09 -9.10 -30.35
CA LEU A 597 21.28 -9.94 -31.22
C LEU A 597 19.77 -9.66 -31.12
N PHE A 598 19.25 -9.37 -29.93
CA PHE A 598 17.81 -9.24 -29.70
C PHE A 598 17.30 -7.79 -29.53
N VAL A 599 18.18 -6.79 -29.42
CA VAL A 599 17.74 -5.40 -29.27
C VAL A 599 17.37 -4.82 -30.64
N TYR A 600 16.19 -4.22 -30.73
CA TYR A 600 15.72 -3.53 -31.93
C TYR A 600 16.42 -2.17 -32.08
N PRO A 601 17.08 -1.88 -33.22
CA PRO A 601 17.91 -0.68 -33.36
C PRO A 601 17.13 0.61 -33.66
N ASN A 602 15.92 0.52 -34.23
CA ASN A 602 15.14 1.71 -34.59
C ASN A 602 14.33 2.24 -33.41
N LYS A 603 14.01 3.54 -33.43
CA LYS A 603 13.09 4.15 -32.46
C LYS A 603 11.75 3.41 -32.47
N GLY A 604 11.30 2.99 -31.30
CA GLY A 604 10.05 2.27 -31.10
C GLY A 604 9.49 2.49 -29.69
N PRO A 605 8.50 1.68 -29.28
CA PRO A 605 7.84 1.84 -27.96
C PRO A 605 8.73 1.51 -26.77
N VAL A 606 9.88 0.84 -26.97
CA VAL A 606 10.84 0.62 -25.89
C VAL A 606 11.52 1.94 -25.54
N ALA A 607 11.21 2.47 -24.35
CA ALA A 607 11.78 3.70 -23.83
C ALA A 607 13.17 3.45 -23.21
N ALA A 608 13.32 2.37 -22.44
CA ALA A 608 14.58 2.03 -21.80
C ALA A 608 14.66 0.53 -21.48
N ASN A 609 15.82 -0.08 -21.74
CA ASN A 609 16.20 -1.36 -21.13
C ASN A 609 17.10 -1.04 -19.92
N TYR A 610 16.54 -1.09 -18.71
CA TYR A 610 17.15 -0.45 -17.54
C TYR A 610 17.52 -1.42 -16.42
N GLY A 611 17.15 -2.70 -16.53
CA GLY A 611 17.35 -3.65 -15.45
C GLY A 611 17.59 -5.07 -15.92
N LEU A 612 18.23 -5.84 -15.04
CA LEU A 612 18.61 -7.24 -15.23
C LEU A 612 18.43 -7.91 -13.85
N GLU A 613 17.43 -8.77 -13.70
CA GLU A 613 17.03 -9.33 -12.40
C GLU A 613 17.75 -10.63 -12.06
N GLU A 614 17.87 -11.52 -13.03
CA GLU A 614 18.50 -12.83 -12.87
C GLU A 614 19.41 -13.08 -14.08
N ILE A 615 20.59 -13.64 -13.82
CA ILE A 615 21.48 -14.20 -14.84
C ILE A 615 22.08 -15.48 -14.28
N ARG A 616 22.06 -16.56 -15.06
CA ARG A 616 22.82 -17.77 -14.73
C ARG A 616 23.53 -18.30 -15.97
N PHE A 617 24.83 -18.51 -15.85
CA PHE A 617 25.65 -19.20 -16.84
C PHE A 617 25.68 -20.69 -16.48
N LEU A 618 25.07 -21.51 -17.34
CA LEU A 618 24.89 -22.95 -17.09
C LEU A 618 26.02 -23.77 -17.70
N ARG A 619 26.66 -23.26 -18.75
CA ARG A 619 27.75 -23.93 -19.47
C ARG A 619 28.83 -22.93 -19.89
N PRO A 620 30.12 -23.29 -19.83
CA PRO A 620 31.18 -22.51 -20.47
C PRO A 620 31.01 -22.52 -21.99
N ILE A 621 31.41 -21.42 -22.61
CA ILE A 621 31.43 -21.24 -24.07
C ILE A 621 32.86 -21.01 -24.49
N TYR A 622 33.32 -21.73 -25.49
CA TYR A 622 34.67 -21.66 -25.99
C TYR A 622 34.71 -20.93 -27.34
N HIS A 623 35.93 -20.64 -27.81
CA HIS A 623 36.11 -20.11 -29.16
C HIS A 623 35.52 -21.08 -30.21
N ASN A 624 34.92 -20.54 -31.27
CA ASN A 624 34.18 -21.21 -32.35
C ASN A 624 32.81 -21.80 -31.97
N ASP A 625 32.37 -21.69 -30.72
CA ASP A 625 31.00 -22.01 -30.36
C ASP A 625 30.05 -20.96 -30.97
N THR A 626 28.91 -21.42 -31.48
CA THR A 626 27.92 -20.57 -32.15
C THR A 626 26.67 -20.48 -31.32
N LEU A 627 26.22 -19.27 -31.01
CA LEU A 627 25.11 -19.04 -30.11
C LEU A 627 23.94 -18.37 -30.83
N TYR A 628 22.72 -18.65 -30.36
CA TYR A 628 21.53 -17.86 -30.70
C TYR A 628 20.71 -17.59 -29.45
N VAL A 629 19.79 -16.62 -29.54
CA VAL A 629 18.97 -16.18 -28.41
C VAL A 629 17.50 -16.39 -28.73
N ARG A 630 16.75 -16.83 -27.71
CA ARG A 630 15.29 -16.72 -27.65
C ARG A 630 14.94 -15.60 -26.66
N LEU A 631 14.35 -14.53 -27.16
CA LEU A 631 13.82 -13.44 -26.36
C LEU A 631 12.31 -13.62 -26.22
N THR A 632 11.84 -13.96 -25.03
CA THR A 632 10.43 -14.28 -24.77
C THR A 632 9.83 -13.33 -23.74
N CYS A 633 8.65 -12.78 -23.97
CA CYS A 633 7.95 -11.96 -22.98
C CYS A 633 7.60 -12.83 -21.78
N LYS A 634 8.22 -12.56 -20.62
CA LYS A 634 8.00 -13.29 -19.38
C LYS A 634 6.72 -12.83 -18.69
N GLN A 635 6.63 -11.54 -18.41
CA GLN A 635 5.57 -10.97 -17.61
C GLN A 635 5.42 -9.48 -17.91
N LYS A 636 4.19 -8.98 -17.88
CA LYS A 636 3.91 -7.54 -17.89
C LYS A 636 3.60 -7.05 -16.50
N VAL A 637 4.20 -5.93 -16.11
CA VAL A 637 3.94 -5.25 -14.84
C VAL A 637 3.46 -3.84 -15.17
N ASP A 638 2.29 -3.49 -14.65
CA ASP A 638 1.72 -2.16 -14.84
C ASP A 638 2.48 -1.14 -13.97
N ARG A 639 2.64 0.08 -14.47
CA ARG A 639 3.35 1.18 -13.81
C ARG A 639 2.52 2.45 -13.89
N ASP A 640 2.38 3.12 -12.76
CA ASP A 640 1.88 4.50 -12.78
C ASP A 640 2.93 5.40 -13.44
N SER A 641 2.49 6.31 -14.28
CA SER A 641 3.36 7.28 -14.95
C SER A 641 3.26 8.63 -14.22
N ARG A 642 4.40 9.30 -14.04
CA ARG A 642 4.52 10.60 -13.37
C ARG A 642 5.62 11.40 -14.06
N GLY A 643 5.54 12.73 -13.96
CA GLY A 643 6.54 13.60 -14.58
C GLY A 643 6.37 13.71 -16.09
N LYS A 644 7.45 14.15 -16.73
CA LYS A 644 7.58 14.33 -18.18
C LYS A 644 7.90 13.03 -18.91
N GLU A 645 7.15 11.97 -18.61
CA GLU A 645 7.29 10.65 -19.23
C GLU A 645 5.95 10.20 -19.81
N HIS A 646 5.98 9.61 -21.01
CA HIS A 646 4.78 8.98 -21.57
C HIS A 646 4.31 7.83 -20.71
N PRO A 647 3.00 7.57 -20.68
CA PRO A 647 2.47 6.38 -20.06
C PRO A 647 3.19 5.13 -20.51
N SER A 648 3.71 4.36 -19.56
CA SER A 648 4.55 3.20 -19.82
C SER A 648 4.23 2.08 -18.83
N GLY A 649 4.49 0.84 -19.23
CA GLY A 649 4.54 -0.31 -18.34
C GLY A 649 5.92 -0.96 -18.38
N ILE A 650 6.15 -1.93 -17.49
CA ILE A 650 7.36 -2.74 -17.50
C ILE A 650 7.03 -4.07 -18.18
N VAL A 651 7.90 -4.52 -19.07
CA VAL A 651 7.88 -5.88 -19.62
C VAL A 651 9.15 -6.56 -19.16
N LYS A 652 8.98 -7.67 -18.45
CA LYS A 652 10.05 -8.60 -18.13
C LYS A 652 10.22 -9.52 -19.33
N TRP A 653 11.42 -9.61 -19.88
CA TRP A 653 11.73 -10.57 -20.93
C TRP A 653 12.65 -11.66 -20.40
N TYR A 654 12.28 -12.91 -20.67
CA TYR A 654 13.11 -14.08 -20.43
C TYR A 654 14.00 -14.30 -21.64
N VAL A 655 15.30 -14.27 -21.41
CA VAL A 655 16.35 -14.42 -22.41
C VAL A 655 16.95 -15.80 -22.22
N GLU A 656 16.83 -16.65 -23.23
CA GLU A 656 17.44 -17.97 -23.27
C GLU A 656 18.50 -17.99 -24.36
N ILE A 657 19.75 -18.26 -23.99
CA ILE A 657 20.87 -18.35 -24.90
C ILE A 657 21.20 -19.81 -25.10
N PHE A 658 21.22 -20.26 -26.35
CA PHE A 658 21.45 -21.65 -26.72
C PHE A 658 22.69 -21.77 -27.58
N ASP A 659 23.35 -22.91 -27.44
CA ASP A 659 24.40 -23.36 -28.35
C ASP A 659 23.73 -23.92 -29.62
N ALA A 660 24.12 -23.39 -30.78
CA ALA A 660 23.64 -23.80 -32.10
C ALA A 660 24.39 -25.04 -32.61
N ASN A 661 25.58 -25.32 -32.07
CA ASN A 661 26.38 -26.46 -32.46
C ASN A 661 25.93 -27.69 -31.65
N VAL A 662 25.00 -28.46 -32.20
CA VAL A 662 24.74 -29.81 -31.65
C VAL A 662 25.90 -30.70 -32.10
N ASP A 663 26.71 -31.18 -31.15
CA ASP A 663 27.61 -32.31 -31.40
C ASP A 663 26.73 -33.53 -31.72
N GLU A 664 26.43 -33.75 -33.00
CA GLU A 664 25.59 -34.86 -33.47
C GLU A 664 26.16 -36.23 -33.07
N ALA A 665 27.40 -36.30 -32.58
CA ALA A 665 28.13 -37.53 -32.31
C ALA A 665 28.05 -38.06 -30.86
N ASN A 666 27.74 -37.26 -29.82
CA ASN A 666 28.03 -37.66 -28.43
C ASN A 666 26.91 -37.54 -27.37
N ALA A 667 25.68 -37.18 -27.72
CA ALA A 667 24.56 -37.22 -26.75
C ALA A 667 23.75 -38.52 -26.91
N VAL A 668 24.13 -39.58 -26.18
CA VAL A 668 23.25 -40.74 -25.98
C VAL A 668 22.13 -40.31 -25.01
N LEU A 669 21.01 -39.85 -25.55
CA LEU A 669 19.79 -39.64 -24.78
C LEU A 669 18.98 -40.95 -24.74
N PRO A 670 18.27 -41.25 -23.63
CA PRO A 670 17.30 -42.36 -23.60
C PRO A 670 16.26 -42.21 -24.70
N GLU A 671 15.77 -43.34 -25.25
CA GLU A 671 14.68 -43.33 -26.25
C GLU A 671 13.49 -42.50 -25.77
N GLY A 672 13.04 -41.54 -26.59
CA GLY A 672 11.87 -40.70 -26.32
C GLY A 672 12.15 -39.27 -25.84
N VAL A 673 13.41 -38.84 -25.71
CA VAL A 673 13.77 -37.44 -25.41
C VAL A 673 14.13 -36.70 -26.71
N GLU A 674 13.40 -35.62 -27.03
CA GLU A 674 13.73 -34.76 -28.18
C GLU A 674 15.14 -34.15 -28.03
N LYS A 675 15.90 -34.10 -29.14
CA LYS A 675 17.20 -33.41 -29.18
C LYS A 675 16.97 -31.90 -29.07
N GLU A 676 17.05 -31.36 -27.86
CA GLU A 676 17.03 -29.90 -27.62
C GLU A 676 18.47 -29.32 -27.68
N ASN A 677 18.61 -28.13 -28.25
CA ASN A 677 19.88 -27.40 -28.24
C ASN A 677 20.32 -27.10 -26.78
N PRO A 678 21.61 -27.20 -26.43
CA PRO A 678 22.07 -26.98 -25.07
C PRO A 678 21.80 -25.53 -24.62
N LEU A 679 21.19 -25.37 -23.45
CA LEU A 679 20.99 -24.06 -22.83
C LEU A 679 22.30 -23.60 -22.17
N VAL A 680 22.73 -22.39 -22.51
CA VAL A 680 24.03 -21.82 -22.12
C VAL A 680 23.87 -20.82 -21.00
N CYS A 681 22.91 -19.91 -21.15
CA CYS A 681 22.67 -18.84 -20.21
C CYS A 681 21.19 -18.47 -20.21
N ILE A 682 20.66 -18.16 -19.03
CA ILE A 682 19.34 -17.57 -18.87
C ILE A 682 19.49 -16.20 -18.24
N ALA A 683 18.64 -15.26 -18.66
CA ALA A 683 18.53 -13.97 -18.01
C ALA A 683 17.10 -13.42 -18.00
N THR A 684 16.78 -12.54 -17.06
CA THR A 684 15.54 -11.75 -17.09
C THR A 684 15.87 -10.27 -17.19
N ILE A 685 15.51 -9.63 -18.30
CA ILE A 685 15.70 -8.18 -18.51
C ILE A 685 14.41 -7.40 -18.23
N LEU A 686 14.56 -6.16 -17.76
CA LEU A 686 13.47 -5.24 -17.47
C LEU A 686 13.47 -4.11 -18.48
N THR A 687 12.40 -4.06 -19.27
CA THR A 687 12.24 -3.06 -20.30
C THR A 687 11.02 -2.18 -20.00
N MET A 688 11.23 -0.87 -20.01
CA MET A 688 10.15 0.11 -19.97
C MET A 688 9.61 0.27 -21.40
N VAL A 689 8.31 -0.01 -21.57
CA VAL A 689 7.64 0.03 -22.85
C VAL A 689 6.47 1.01 -22.77
N GLU A 690 6.44 1.96 -23.69
CA GLU A 690 5.36 2.93 -23.83
C GLU A 690 4.03 2.22 -24.10
N LYS A 691 3.00 2.71 -23.41
CA LYS A 691 1.62 2.33 -23.63
C LYS A 691 1.13 3.03 -24.88
N ARG A 692 0.25 2.36 -25.61
CA ARG A 692 -0.37 2.96 -26.78
C ARG A 692 -1.25 4.14 -26.37
N GLN A 693 -1.09 5.25 -27.08
CA GLN A 693 -2.00 6.38 -26.96
C GLN A 693 -3.24 6.10 -27.82
N GLU A 694 -4.39 5.83 -27.20
CA GLU A 694 -5.68 5.67 -27.88
C GLU A 694 -6.71 6.76 -27.51
N VAL A 695 -6.41 7.57 -26.50
CA VAL A 695 -7.35 8.57 -25.93
C VAL A 695 -7.57 9.80 -26.81
N PHE A 696 -6.51 10.32 -27.42
CA PHE A 696 -6.53 11.49 -28.28
C PHE A 696 -6.40 11.06 -29.75
N THR A 697 -7.20 11.68 -30.62
CA THR A 697 -6.98 11.58 -32.06
C THR A 697 -5.76 12.44 -32.42
N GLU A 698 -4.87 11.93 -33.26
CA GLU A 698 -3.76 12.74 -33.77
C GLU A 698 -4.26 13.87 -34.67
N MET A 699 -3.81 15.09 -34.37
CA MET A 699 -4.29 16.32 -34.99
C MET A 699 -3.41 16.70 -36.19
N THR A 700 -3.42 15.85 -37.22
CA THR A 700 -2.74 16.17 -38.49
C THR A 700 -3.44 17.33 -39.19
N THR A 701 -2.76 17.96 -40.15
CA THR A 701 -3.33 19.06 -40.95
C THR A 701 -4.62 18.63 -41.65
N GLU A 702 -4.66 17.41 -42.17
CA GLU A 702 -5.83 16.83 -42.85
C GLU A 702 -6.97 16.57 -41.87
N LYS A 703 -6.66 16.03 -40.68
CA LYS A 703 -7.67 15.77 -39.65
C LYS A 703 -8.31 17.06 -39.15
N ILE A 704 -7.50 18.07 -38.87
CA ILE A 704 -7.98 19.39 -38.43
C ILE A 704 -8.90 19.99 -39.50
N LYS A 705 -8.48 20.01 -40.78
CA LYS A 705 -9.32 20.50 -41.88
C LYS A 705 -10.66 19.76 -41.95
N SER A 706 -10.64 18.44 -41.86
CA SER A 706 -11.87 17.64 -41.85
C SER A 706 -12.82 17.99 -40.68
N CYS A 707 -12.28 18.26 -39.48
CA CYS A 707 -13.08 18.72 -38.35
C CYS A 707 -13.67 20.12 -38.60
N LEU A 708 -12.88 21.05 -39.15
CA LEU A 708 -13.34 22.40 -39.49
C LEU A 708 -14.44 22.39 -40.57
N ASP A 709 -14.35 21.52 -41.57
CA ASP A 709 -15.35 21.40 -42.64
C ASP A 709 -16.71 20.94 -42.11
N LYS A 710 -16.72 20.14 -41.04
CA LYS A 710 -17.95 19.67 -40.37
C LYS A 710 -18.59 20.73 -39.47
N LEU A 711 -17.80 21.69 -38.97
CA LEU A 711 -18.27 22.71 -38.02
C LEU A 711 -19.13 23.77 -38.73
N LYS A 712 -20.38 23.94 -38.31
CA LYS A 712 -21.32 24.94 -38.83
C LYS A 712 -21.65 25.99 -37.78
N GLU A 713 -22.13 27.17 -38.17
CA GLU A 713 -22.48 28.26 -37.25
C GLU A 713 -23.54 27.87 -36.20
N ASP A 714 -24.46 26.98 -36.56
CA ASP A 714 -25.52 26.48 -35.71
C ASP A 714 -25.13 25.24 -34.88
N THR A 715 -23.87 24.79 -34.97
CA THR A 715 -23.38 23.63 -34.19
C THR A 715 -23.38 23.98 -32.71
N LYS A 716 -24.10 23.17 -31.91
CA LYS A 716 -24.20 23.38 -30.46
C LYS A 716 -23.09 22.64 -29.71
N PRO A 717 -22.46 23.26 -28.70
CA PRO A 717 -21.52 22.54 -27.86
C PRO A 717 -22.25 21.54 -26.95
N LYS A 718 -21.62 20.39 -26.69
CA LYS A 718 -22.05 19.40 -25.69
C LYS A 718 -21.91 19.92 -24.25
N TRP A 719 -20.96 20.82 -24.01
CA TRP A 719 -20.72 21.46 -22.71
C TRP A 719 -20.10 22.85 -22.88
N GLY A 720 -20.18 23.70 -21.85
CA GLY A 720 -19.72 25.09 -21.90
C GLY A 720 -20.60 26.01 -22.77
N ILE A 721 -20.18 27.27 -22.91
CA ILE A 721 -20.99 28.35 -23.50
C ILE A 721 -20.47 28.89 -24.85
N MET A 722 -19.30 28.43 -25.32
CA MET A 722 -18.70 28.91 -26.56
C MET A 722 -19.58 28.61 -27.78
N THR A 723 -19.72 29.58 -28.69
CA THR A 723 -20.22 29.30 -30.05
C THR A 723 -19.10 28.71 -30.91
N PRO A 724 -19.41 28.11 -32.07
CA PRO A 724 -18.41 27.62 -33.02
C PRO A 724 -17.31 28.64 -33.33
N GLN A 725 -17.67 29.91 -33.52
CA GLN A 725 -16.71 30.97 -33.83
C GLN A 725 -15.83 31.32 -32.62
N HIS A 726 -16.41 31.45 -31.42
CA HIS A 726 -15.63 31.70 -30.19
C HIS A 726 -14.59 30.59 -29.95
N MET A 727 -14.96 29.32 -30.19
CA MET A 727 -14.04 28.20 -30.04
C MET A 727 -12.85 28.30 -31.01
N ILE A 728 -13.10 28.63 -32.28
CA ILE A 728 -12.04 28.77 -33.29
C ILE A 728 -11.12 29.96 -32.98
N GLU A 729 -11.69 31.11 -32.61
CA GLU A 729 -10.91 32.31 -32.25
C GLU A 729 -10.08 32.11 -30.98
N HIS A 730 -10.60 31.35 -30.00
CA HIS A 730 -9.86 30.94 -28.81
C HIS A 730 -8.66 30.05 -29.16
N LEU A 731 -8.85 29.08 -30.05
CA LEU A 731 -7.75 28.22 -30.51
C LEU A 731 -6.72 29.02 -31.33
N GLU A 732 -7.15 29.95 -32.18
CA GLU A 732 -6.25 30.87 -32.92
C GLU A 732 -5.41 31.70 -31.96
N TYR A 733 -6.03 32.26 -30.91
CA TYR A 733 -5.31 33.01 -29.87
C TYR A 733 -4.21 32.16 -29.21
N THR A 734 -4.49 30.88 -28.98
CA THR A 734 -3.51 29.95 -28.42
C THR A 734 -2.33 29.72 -29.37
N TYR A 735 -2.56 29.68 -30.69
CA TYR A 735 -1.47 29.61 -31.66
C TYR A 735 -0.67 30.90 -31.80
N LYS A 736 -1.27 32.09 -31.58
CA LYS A 736 -0.51 33.36 -31.50
C LYS A 736 0.47 33.34 -30.34
N ILE A 737 0.08 32.76 -29.21
CA ILE A 737 0.99 32.51 -28.09
C ILE A 737 2.08 31.50 -28.52
N ALA A 738 1.68 30.36 -29.10
CA ALA A 738 2.60 29.29 -29.48
C ALA A 738 3.61 29.69 -30.58
N SER A 739 3.31 30.72 -31.39
CA SER A 739 4.21 31.24 -32.43
C SER A 739 5.06 32.42 -31.96
N GLY A 740 5.00 32.78 -30.67
CA GLY A 740 5.75 33.90 -30.09
C GLY A 740 5.20 35.29 -30.42
N GLU A 741 4.06 35.42 -31.11
CA GLU A 741 3.44 36.72 -31.40
C GLU A 741 2.90 37.38 -30.13
N ILE A 742 2.48 36.57 -29.15
CA ILE A 742 2.01 37.02 -27.84
C ILE A 742 2.83 36.29 -26.77
N GLN A 743 3.64 37.02 -26.00
CA GLN A 743 4.47 36.47 -24.92
C GLN A 743 4.47 37.34 -23.66
N ASP A 744 3.96 38.57 -23.73
CA ASP A 744 3.88 39.51 -22.62
C ASP A 744 2.57 39.29 -21.83
N PHE A 745 2.59 38.30 -20.93
CA PHE A 745 1.49 38.00 -20.00
C PHE A 745 2.00 37.23 -18.78
N GLU A 746 1.24 37.27 -17.68
CA GLU A 746 1.52 36.47 -16.49
C GLU A 746 0.98 35.04 -16.61
N VAL A 747 1.74 34.06 -16.10
CA VAL A 747 1.28 32.66 -15.99
C VAL A 747 0.24 32.57 -14.87
N ALA A 748 -0.97 32.16 -15.22
CA ALA A 748 -2.10 32.12 -14.29
C ALA A 748 -2.00 30.98 -13.26
N THR A 749 -1.24 29.93 -13.56
CA THR A 749 -1.05 28.79 -12.68
C THR A 749 -0.02 29.11 -11.58
N PRO A 750 -0.35 28.96 -10.28
CA PRO A 750 0.60 29.17 -9.20
C PRO A 750 1.83 28.27 -9.30
N GLU A 751 3.02 28.83 -9.07
CA GLU A 751 4.32 28.15 -9.17
C GLU A 751 4.36 26.79 -8.44
N LYS A 752 3.79 26.72 -7.23
CA LYS A 752 3.72 25.50 -6.41
C LYS A 752 3.04 24.28 -7.05
N ILE A 753 2.21 24.48 -8.08
CA ILE A 753 1.56 23.39 -8.83
C ILE A 753 1.92 23.37 -10.32
N LEU A 754 2.74 24.31 -10.79
CA LEU A 754 3.02 24.50 -12.20
C LEU A 754 3.62 23.25 -12.84
N ASP A 755 4.60 22.62 -12.19
CA ASP A 755 5.19 21.36 -12.67
C ASP A 755 4.17 20.26 -12.83
N LYS A 756 3.28 20.09 -11.84
CA LYS A 756 2.22 19.07 -11.89
C LYS A 756 1.23 19.33 -13.03
N VAL A 757 0.92 20.60 -13.30
CA VAL A 757 0.04 21.01 -14.39
C VAL A 757 0.74 20.77 -15.73
N ARG A 758 2.02 21.11 -15.86
CA ARG A 758 2.85 20.85 -17.04
C ARG A 758 3.04 19.36 -17.33
N ASP A 759 3.35 18.56 -16.31
CA ASP A 759 3.43 17.09 -16.39
C ASP A 759 2.13 16.47 -16.92
N SER A 760 1.00 17.15 -16.70
CA SER A 760 -0.29 16.67 -17.19
C SER A 760 -0.34 16.59 -18.72
N LEU A 761 0.51 17.30 -19.46
CA LEU A 761 0.58 17.22 -20.92
C LEU A 761 1.05 15.84 -21.42
N TYR A 762 1.88 15.14 -20.64
CA TYR A 762 2.46 13.85 -21.02
C TYR A 762 1.50 12.68 -20.81
N ASN A 763 0.56 12.79 -19.87
CA ASN A 763 -0.36 11.69 -19.58
C ASN A 763 -1.47 11.55 -20.64
N PHE A 764 -2.12 10.39 -20.71
CA PHE A 764 -3.27 10.16 -21.59
C PHE A 764 -4.62 10.50 -20.94
N LYS A 765 -4.69 11.54 -20.10
CA LYS A 765 -5.95 12.02 -19.50
C LYS A 765 -6.46 13.27 -20.22
N LYS A 766 -7.74 13.24 -20.59
CA LYS A 766 -8.46 14.39 -21.16
C LYS A 766 -8.45 15.57 -20.20
N PHE A 767 -8.55 16.79 -20.75
CA PHE A 767 -8.80 17.96 -19.92
C PHE A 767 -10.18 17.87 -19.24
N PRO A 768 -10.33 18.36 -18.00
CA PRO A 768 -11.62 18.43 -17.34
C PRO A 768 -12.63 19.22 -18.18
N GLN A 769 -13.90 18.83 -18.13
CA GLN A 769 -14.97 19.61 -18.75
C GLN A 769 -15.35 20.80 -17.87
N ASN A 770 -15.87 21.86 -18.49
CA ASN A 770 -16.36 23.08 -17.81
C ASN A 770 -15.29 23.79 -16.96
N THR A 771 -14.02 23.74 -17.36
CA THR A 771 -12.96 24.58 -16.80
C THR A 771 -13.02 26.00 -17.36
N ASN A 772 -12.89 26.99 -16.48
CA ASN A 772 -12.85 28.40 -16.86
C ASN A 772 -11.50 28.74 -17.52
N PHE A 773 -11.54 29.60 -18.53
CA PHE A 773 -10.32 30.17 -19.10
C PHE A 773 -9.74 31.21 -18.12
N PRO A 774 -8.43 31.16 -17.77
CA PRO A 774 -7.89 31.97 -16.67
C PRO A 774 -8.02 33.48 -16.82
N LEU A 775 -8.11 33.99 -18.05
CA LEU A 775 -8.18 35.44 -18.35
C LEU A 775 -9.60 35.96 -18.55
N LEU A 776 -10.62 35.12 -18.44
CA LEU A 776 -12.02 35.52 -18.62
C LEU A 776 -12.81 35.37 -17.32
N GLU A 777 -13.75 36.29 -17.11
CA GLU A 777 -14.72 36.14 -16.04
C GLU A 777 -15.52 34.85 -16.23
N LYS A 778 -15.88 34.23 -15.12
CA LYS A 778 -16.61 32.95 -15.14
C LYS A 778 -17.93 33.10 -15.91
N ASP A 779 -18.19 32.14 -16.78
CA ASP A 779 -19.41 32.07 -17.60
C ASP A 779 -19.62 33.27 -18.55
N THR A 780 -18.52 33.94 -18.96
CA THR A 780 -18.53 35.00 -19.96
C THR A 780 -17.81 34.60 -21.25
N LEU A 781 -18.13 35.27 -22.36
CA LEU A 781 -17.46 35.13 -23.66
C LEU A 781 -16.76 36.45 -24.01
N ASP A 782 -15.57 36.33 -24.61
CA ASP A 782 -14.88 37.48 -25.20
C ASP A 782 -15.65 37.97 -26.45
N THR A 783 -15.46 39.24 -26.81
CA THR A 783 -15.96 39.78 -28.08
C THR A 783 -15.32 39.08 -29.28
N LEU A 784 -16.15 38.67 -30.24
CA LEU A 784 -15.69 38.09 -31.51
C LEU A 784 -14.81 39.09 -32.28
N LYS A 785 -13.67 38.60 -32.77
CA LYS A 785 -12.64 39.38 -33.47
C LYS A 785 -12.81 39.34 -34.98
N HIS A 786 -13.41 38.28 -35.52
CA HIS A 786 -13.65 38.13 -36.95
C HIS A 786 -15.11 38.37 -37.32
N PRO A 787 -15.40 38.78 -38.57
CA PRO A 787 -16.77 39.07 -39.01
C PRO A 787 -17.67 37.83 -39.08
N ASP A 788 -17.10 36.64 -39.33
CA ASP A 788 -17.84 35.40 -39.50
C ASP A 788 -16.98 34.15 -39.22
N LEU A 789 -17.64 32.99 -39.12
CA LEU A 789 -16.99 31.71 -38.83
C LEU A 789 -16.01 31.25 -39.92
N GLN A 790 -16.26 31.57 -41.19
CA GLN A 790 -15.38 31.14 -42.28
C GLN A 790 -14.05 31.89 -42.27
N THR A 791 -14.12 33.20 -42.02
CA THR A 791 -12.96 34.06 -41.81
C THR A 791 -12.16 33.58 -40.59
N ALA A 792 -12.85 33.25 -39.49
CA ALA A 792 -12.19 32.70 -38.29
C ALA A 792 -11.46 31.37 -38.57
N LYS A 793 -12.07 30.44 -39.32
CA LYS A 793 -11.43 29.17 -39.70
C LYS A 793 -10.17 29.38 -40.53
N GLN A 794 -10.20 30.30 -41.49
CA GLN A 794 -9.03 30.60 -42.32
C GLN A 794 -7.90 31.20 -41.47
N LYS A 795 -8.21 32.16 -40.59
CA LYS A 795 -7.22 32.78 -39.70
C LYS A 795 -6.61 31.80 -38.71
N PHE A 796 -7.41 30.89 -38.17
CA PHE A 796 -6.94 29.78 -37.35
C PHE A 796 -5.91 28.89 -38.09
N LEU A 797 -6.19 28.51 -39.35
CA LEU A 797 -5.27 27.71 -40.16
C LEU A 797 -3.98 28.46 -40.51
N ASP A 798 -4.10 29.74 -40.90
CA ASP A 798 -2.95 30.60 -41.18
C ASP A 798 -2.04 30.73 -39.93
N GLN A 799 -2.65 30.89 -38.75
CA GLN A 799 -1.90 31.02 -37.51
C GLN A 799 -1.23 29.71 -37.10
N ARG A 800 -1.89 28.56 -37.30
CA ARG A 800 -1.26 27.26 -37.09
C ARG A 800 -0.02 27.07 -37.98
N TYR A 801 -0.07 27.52 -39.23
CA TYR A 801 1.08 27.46 -40.14
C TYR A 801 2.26 28.26 -39.58
N LYS A 802 2.03 29.47 -39.05
CA LYS A 802 3.08 30.27 -38.41
C LYS A 802 3.67 29.58 -37.18
N TYR A 803 2.83 28.99 -36.32
CA TYR A 803 3.30 28.19 -35.19
C TYR A 803 4.23 27.05 -35.63
N LEU A 804 3.85 26.29 -36.66
CA LEU A 804 4.68 25.20 -37.18
C LEU A 804 5.97 25.71 -37.84
N ALA A 805 5.91 26.84 -38.56
CA ALA A 805 7.07 27.47 -39.16
C ALA A 805 8.06 27.99 -38.10
N PHE A 806 7.56 28.64 -37.04
CA PHE A 806 8.36 29.15 -35.94
C PHE A 806 9.24 28.06 -35.31
N PHE A 807 8.67 26.91 -34.94
CA PHE A 807 9.42 25.80 -34.36
C PHE A 807 10.22 24.96 -35.36
N LYS A 808 10.02 25.18 -36.67
CA LYS A 808 10.91 24.65 -37.71
C LYS A 808 12.18 25.49 -37.81
N GLU A 809 12.04 26.81 -37.70
CA GLU A 809 13.16 27.76 -37.74
C GLU A 809 13.91 27.84 -36.41
N ASN A 810 13.20 27.64 -35.29
CA ASN A 810 13.72 27.76 -33.93
C ASN A 810 13.42 26.48 -33.10
N PRO A 811 14.12 25.36 -33.35
CA PRO A 811 13.79 24.06 -32.76
C PRO A 811 13.97 23.99 -31.23
N ASP A 812 14.89 24.79 -30.67
CA ASP A 812 15.25 24.79 -29.25
C ASP A 812 14.57 25.90 -28.45
N SER A 813 13.69 26.70 -29.08
CA SER A 813 12.97 27.77 -28.39
C SER A 813 12.04 27.23 -27.30
N ILE A 814 11.95 28.01 -26.23
CA ILE A 814 11.02 27.81 -25.11
C ILE A 814 10.16 29.06 -25.04
N LEU A 815 8.84 28.89 -25.06
CA LEU A 815 7.87 29.99 -25.05
C LEU A 815 6.91 29.83 -23.87
N ASN A 816 6.43 30.95 -23.35
CA ASN A 816 5.47 31.00 -22.27
C ASN A 816 4.08 30.55 -22.72
N ASN A 817 3.38 29.85 -21.83
CA ASN A 817 1.99 29.47 -21.91
C ASN A 817 1.23 29.93 -20.65
N LEU A 818 0.02 30.43 -20.83
CA LEU A 818 -0.83 30.97 -19.76
C LEU A 818 -1.09 30.01 -18.59
N VAL A 819 -1.19 28.70 -18.86
CA VAL A 819 -1.55 27.68 -17.87
C VAL A 819 -0.36 26.79 -17.53
N PHE A 820 0.46 26.45 -18.51
CA PHE A 820 1.51 25.43 -18.37
C PHE A 820 2.91 26.03 -18.16
N GLY A 821 3.04 27.36 -18.15
CA GLY A 821 4.33 28.04 -17.99
C GLY A 821 5.18 27.90 -19.24
N GLU A 822 6.49 27.78 -19.06
CA GLU A 822 7.44 27.59 -20.16
C GLU A 822 7.32 26.21 -20.81
N LEU A 823 7.08 26.21 -22.12
CA LEU A 823 6.93 25.03 -22.96
C LEU A 823 7.92 25.01 -24.13
N ASN A 824 8.57 23.87 -24.34
CA ASN A 824 9.37 23.62 -25.54
C ASN A 824 8.51 23.14 -26.72
N LYS A 825 9.12 22.96 -27.90
CA LYS A 825 8.47 22.46 -29.12
C LYS A 825 7.61 21.21 -28.91
N TYR A 826 8.12 20.24 -28.14
CA TYR A 826 7.42 18.97 -27.93
C TYR A 826 6.22 19.14 -27.00
N GLU A 827 6.37 19.91 -25.92
CA GLU A 827 5.27 20.21 -25.00
C GLU A 827 4.16 21.01 -25.68
N TRP A 828 4.49 21.93 -26.60
CA TRP A 828 3.52 22.63 -27.44
C TRP A 828 2.74 21.68 -28.35
N TYR A 829 3.40 20.69 -28.95
CA TYR A 829 2.72 19.63 -29.72
C TYR A 829 1.78 18.78 -28.84
N LEU A 830 2.20 18.41 -27.63
CA LEU A 830 1.34 17.69 -26.68
C LEU A 830 0.12 18.53 -26.26
N LEU A 831 0.33 19.82 -26.00
CA LEU A 831 -0.73 20.76 -25.68
C LEU A 831 -1.71 20.91 -26.86
N GLU A 832 -1.22 21.15 -28.07
CA GLU A 832 -2.03 21.26 -29.29
C GLU A 832 -2.95 20.04 -29.42
N ARG A 833 -2.39 18.83 -29.33
CA ARG A 833 -3.16 17.59 -29.42
C ARG A 833 -4.28 17.55 -28.38
N LYS A 834 -3.96 17.80 -27.10
CA LYS A 834 -4.97 17.76 -26.02
C LYS A 834 -6.02 18.85 -26.15
N HIS A 835 -5.60 20.05 -26.47
CA HIS A 835 -6.43 21.24 -26.51
C HIS A 835 -7.43 21.19 -27.67
N LEU A 836 -6.96 20.79 -28.86
CA LEU A 836 -7.83 20.55 -30.01
C LEU A 836 -8.80 19.39 -29.77
N ASN A 837 -8.34 18.25 -29.24
CA ASN A 837 -9.25 17.14 -28.93
C ASN A 837 -10.35 17.58 -27.94
N HIS A 838 -10.01 18.36 -26.91
CA HIS A 838 -10.99 18.87 -25.95
C HIS A 838 -12.09 19.71 -26.63
N HIS A 839 -11.70 20.70 -27.43
CA HIS A 839 -12.68 21.57 -28.09
C HIS A 839 -13.38 20.92 -29.28
N PHE A 840 -12.74 20.02 -30.01
CA PHE A 840 -13.41 19.29 -31.08
C PHE A 840 -14.41 18.28 -30.52
N GLU A 841 -14.12 17.62 -29.41
CA GLU A 841 -15.08 16.76 -28.71
C GLU A 841 -16.24 17.58 -28.12
N GLN A 842 -15.97 18.82 -27.68
CA GLN A 842 -17.01 19.77 -27.24
C GLN A 842 -18.07 20.01 -28.31
N PHE A 843 -17.69 19.96 -29.60
CA PHE A 843 -18.59 20.16 -30.74
C PHE A 843 -18.85 18.89 -31.57
N ASP A 844 -18.57 17.71 -31.01
CA ASP A 844 -18.80 16.40 -31.68
C ASP A 844 -18.08 16.22 -33.03
N LEU A 845 -16.87 16.79 -33.15
CA LEU A 845 -16.09 16.76 -34.40
C LEU A 845 -15.07 15.62 -34.46
N VAL A 846 -14.76 14.98 -33.32
CA VAL A 846 -13.78 13.89 -33.17
C VAL A 846 -14.33 12.71 -32.41
#